data_AF-A0A3Q3FLR0-F1
#
_entry.id   AF-A0A3Q3FLR0-F1
#
_cell.length_a   1.000
_cell.length_b   1.000
_cell.length_c   1.000
_cell.angle_alpha   90.00
_cell.angle_beta   90.00
_cell.angle_gamma   90.00
#
_symmetry.space_group_name_H-M   'P 1'
#
loop_
_entity.id
_entity.type
_entity.pdbx_description
1 polymer ?
#
loop_
_entity_poly.entity_id
_entity_poly.type
_entity_poly.pdbx_seq_one_letter_code
_entity_poly.pdbx_strand_id
1 'polypeptide(L)'
;MTLLISPFPTDCKAAKLADIVFIIDESGSIGTPNFQLVRAFLHSIVSGLDVGPKRVRVGIMSFADRPSALVHLNTFNDKNDLLKFIKILPYHGGGTNTRDALEYARKSVFIKEKGSRKDRGVQQVAVVITDGESQYNVSKAAYELRREGITVYAVGVKGANEDELKQMASYPTHKHTFVVDDFTKLKTLEQTLQKSMYICSPGGKKTALKFKMCVSLSAGDNLPVCCCPHRPYFLHTSKTSCKDQPGDLIFLIDSSGSIEYDDYQKMKDFMKSVIGKSIIGQNDVHVGVMQFSDRQTMEFPLNSFYSQDEMLQAIGDMIQFGGGTLTGEAITAVSQYFDVARGGRPNLKQRLVVITDGEAQDEVEGPAASLRANGVLVYGLYKNITQELCDVTNVCEKQRADLVFLIDYSGSIQQQDYTIMKNFTTEVISSFKISDDLVRVGCAQFSSEFKDEFYLNQWNTLETASKHIQKMIQSGGGTNIGKALDAIREYFEASRGSRRSEGISQNLVLITDGESQDDVEDAANRLRDLGIEVFAIGIGNVHDLELLQITGTPERLFTVQNFGSLENIKKKVVTYHANRSCCVRSGRRAVMLNRKSAFSKELQESYSFLPKVPANEYAAFCTNCKCLFSVAHRPDTQSRHTKPN
;
A
#
# COMPACT_ATOMS: atom_id res chain seq x y z
N MET A 1 -30.61 -12.15 -47.54
CA MET A 1 -29.46 -11.78 -48.38
C MET A 1 -28.60 -10.81 -47.57
N THR A 2 -27.50 -11.33 -47.06
CA THR A 2 -26.29 -10.70 -46.49
C THR A 2 -26.46 -9.41 -45.65
N LEU A 3 -26.55 -9.59 -44.33
CA LEU A 3 -26.20 -8.55 -43.36
C LEU A 3 -24.66 -8.46 -43.31
N LEU A 4 -24.11 -7.36 -43.82
CA LEU A 4 -22.71 -6.98 -43.63
C LEU A 4 -22.48 -6.65 -42.16
N ILE A 5 -21.84 -7.58 -41.45
CA ILE A 5 -21.24 -7.31 -40.14
C ILE A 5 -19.98 -6.46 -40.40
N SER A 6 -19.93 -5.25 -39.85
CA SER A 6 -18.69 -4.49 -39.69
C SER A 6 -18.54 -4.03 -38.23
N PRO A 7 -17.30 -3.87 -37.75
CA PRO A 7 -16.88 -4.35 -36.44
C PRO A 7 -17.08 -3.34 -35.32
N PHE A 8 -17.39 -3.85 -34.13
CA PHE A 8 -17.43 -3.07 -32.89
C PHE A 8 -16.04 -2.50 -32.54
N PRO A 9 -15.96 -1.34 -31.86
CA PRO A 9 -14.70 -0.68 -31.55
C PRO A 9 -13.78 -1.56 -30.70
N THR A 10 -12.69 -1.98 -31.31
CA THR A 10 -11.51 -2.59 -30.71
C THR A 10 -10.66 -1.48 -30.12
N ASP A 11 -10.61 -1.33 -28.79
CA ASP A 11 -9.37 -0.99 -28.08
C ASP A 11 -9.59 -0.94 -26.56
N CYS A 12 -9.43 -2.09 -25.93
CA CYS A 12 -9.02 -2.22 -24.53
C CYS A 12 -7.69 -3.00 -24.60
N LYS A 13 -6.55 -2.30 -24.67
CA LYS A 13 -5.24 -2.96 -24.88
C LYS A 13 -4.74 -3.57 -23.58
N ALA A 14 -4.74 -4.92 -23.53
CA ALA A 14 -4.31 -5.79 -22.43
C ALA A 14 -2.90 -5.47 -21.86
N ALA A 15 -2.57 -6.10 -20.72
CA ALA A 15 -1.26 -6.03 -20.07
C ALA A 15 -0.11 -6.07 -21.10
N LYS A 16 0.80 -5.10 -21.04
CA LYS A 16 1.87 -4.97 -22.04
C LYS A 16 3.15 -5.73 -21.66
N LEU A 17 3.32 -6.07 -20.38
CA LEU A 17 4.51 -6.73 -19.85
C LEU A 17 4.17 -7.43 -18.53
N ALA A 18 4.15 -8.76 -18.55
CA ALA A 18 3.80 -9.61 -17.40
C ALA A 18 4.26 -11.05 -17.63
N ASP A 19 4.50 -11.79 -16.56
CA ASP A 19 4.59 -13.26 -16.59
C ASP A 19 3.37 -13.83 -15.88
N ILE A 20 2.47 -14.47 -16.65
CA ILE A 20 1.18 -14.97 -16.15
C ILE A 20 1.21 -16.49 -16.20
N VAL A 21 0.97 -17.16 -15.09
CA VAL A 21 0.84 -18.63 -15.02
C VAL A 21 -0.58 -18.98 -14.63
N PHE A 22 -1.25 -19.78 -15.47
CA PHE A 22 -2.53 -20.39 -15.14
C PHE A 22 -2.28 -21.73 -14.43
N ILE A 23 -2.81 -21.86 -13.21
CA ILE A 23 -2.74 -23.05 -12.37
C ILE A 23 -4.13 -23.68 -12.40
N ILE A 24 -4.27 -24.75 -13.17
CA ILE A 24 -5.58 -25.29 -13.57
C ILE A 24 -5.82 -26.59 -12.83
N ASP A 25 -6.88 -26.64 -12.05
CA ASP A 25 -7.36 -27.89 -11.48
C ASP A 25 -7.88 -28.80 -12.63
N GLU A 26 -7.36 -30.01 -12.70
CA GLU A 26 -7.82 -31.08 -13.60
C GLU A 26 -8.39 -32.28 -12.82
N SER A 27 -8.79 -32.07 -11.57
CA SER A 27 -9.40 -33.07 -10.70
C SER A 27 -10.65 -33.72 -11.30
N GLY A 28 -10.94 -34.93 -10.83
CA GLY A 28 -12.05 -35.74 -11.33
C GLY A 28 -13.44 -35.13 -11.09
N SER A 29 -13.58 -34.24 -10.10
CA SER A 29 -14.83 -33.53 -9.75
C SER A 29 -15.33 -32.62 -10.87
N ILE A 30 -14.40 -32.07 -11.66
CA ILE A 30 -14.68 -31.18 -12.77
C ILE A 30 -15.41 -31.95 -13.87
N GLY A 31 -14.84 -33.07 -14.30
CA GLY A 31 -15.37 -33.89 -15.40
C GLY A 31 -15.12 -33.28 -16.79
N THR A 32 -15.06 -34.14 -17.80
CA THR A 32 -14.71 -33.77 -19.19
C THR A 32 -15.54 -32.61 -19.76
N PRO A 33 -16.88 -32.56 -19.61
CA PRO A 33 -17.69 -31.46 -20.16
C PRO A 33 -17.34 -30.09 -19.56
N ASN A 34 -17.07 -30.02 -18.24
CA ASN A 34 -16.73 -28.77 -17.58
C ASN A 34 -15.30 -28.35 -17.88
N PHE A 35 -14.37 -29.32 -18.01
CA PHE A 35 -13.00 -28.99 -18.40
C PHE A 35 -12.93 -28.37 -19.80
N GLN A 36 -13.85 -28.71 -20.72
CA GLN A 36 -13.97 -28.01 -22.00
C GLN A 36 -14.32 -26.53 -21.82
N LEU A 37 -15.14 -26.18 -20.81
CA LEU A 37 -15.46 -24.79 -20.47
C LEU A 37 -14.24 -24.08 -19.88
N VAL A 38 -13.43 -24.76 -19.06
CA VAL A 38 -12.15 -24.22 -18.56
C VAL A 38 -11.18 -23.94 -19.72
N ARG A 39 -11.06 -24.85 -20.70
CA ARG A 39 -10.25 -24.60 -21.91
C ARG A 39 -10.76 -23.42 -22.70
N ALA A 40 -12.08 -23.30 -22.89
CA ALA A 40 -12.69 -22.20 -23.62
C ALA A 40 -12.43 -20.85 -22.92
N PHE A 41 -12.59 -20.83 -21.60
CA PHE A 41 -12.30 -19.67 -20.77
C PHE A 41 -10.83 -19.25 -20.84
N LEU A 42 -9.90 -20.20 -20.66
CA LEU A 42 -8.46 -19.95 -20.79
C LEU A 42 -8.11 -19.41 -22.18
N HIS A 43 -8.66 -20.02 -23.23
CA HIS A 43 -8.49 -19.56 -24.60
C HIS A 43 -8.98 -18.12 -24.76
N SER A 44 -10.13 -17.76 -24.20
CA SER A 44 -10.68 -16.40 -24.26
C SER A 44 -9.78 -15.40 -23.54
N ILE A 45 -9.35 -15.70 -22.29
CA ILE A 45 -8.43 -14.83 -21.53
C ILE A 45 -7.14 -14.59 -22.32
N VAL A 46 -6.48 -15.67 -22.75
CA VAL A 46 -5.20 -15.59 -23.49
C VAL A 46 -5.37 -14.90 -24.84
N SER A 47 -6.52 -15.04 -25.50
CA SER A 47 -6.80 -14.32 -26.75
C SER A 47 -6.82 -12.80 -26.56
N GLY A 48 -7.19 -12.32 -25.36
CA GLY A 48 -7.14 -10.91 -25.01
C GLY A 48 -5.73 -10.37 -24.73
N LEU A 49 -4.78 -11.24 -24.39
CA LEU A 49 -3.42 -10.85 -23.99
C LEU A 49 -2.49 -10.56 -25.18
N ASP A 50 -1.52 -9.66 -24.95
CA ASP A 50 -0.47 -9.35 -25.93
C ASP A 50 0.76 -10.26 -25.77
N VAL A 51 0.59 -11.54 -26.10
CA VAL A 51 1.59 -12.59 -25.86
C VAL A 51 2.83 -12.41 -26.74
N GLY A 52 4.01 -12.55 -26.15
CA GLY A 52 5.29 -12.59 -26.87
C GLY A 52 6.51 -12.47 -25.96
N PRO A 53 7.72 -12.76 -26.46
CA PRO A 53 8.93 -12.89 -25.64
C PRO A 53 9.35 -11.60 -24.92
N LYS A 54 8.98 -10.44 -25.46
CA LYS A 54 9.22 -9.10 -24.90
C LYS A 54 7.97 -8.45 -24.29
N ARG A 55 6.85 -9.18 -24.22
CA ARG A 55 5.53 -8.67 -23.80
C ARG A 55 4.97 -9.56 -22.70
N VAL A 56 3.74 -10.06 -22.80
CA VAL A 56 3.20 -11.05 -21.85
C VAL A 56 3.77 -12.43 -22.18
N ARG A 57 4.31 -13.11 -21.17
CA ARG A 57 4.63 -14.55 -21.24
C ARG A 57 3.55 -15.30 -20.49
N VAL A 58 3.11 -16.43 -21.05
CA VAL A 58 2.06 -17.26 -20.47
C VAL A 58 2.62 -18.64 -20.18
N GLY A 59 2.53 -19.05 -18.93
CA GLY A 59 2.72 -20.41 -18.49
C GLY A 59 1.37 -21.07 -18.18
N ILE A 60 1.32 -22.39 -18.29
CA ILE A 60 0.15 -23.19 -17.95
C ILE A 60 0.67 -24.41 -17.20
N MET A 61 0.14 -24.62 -16.00
CA MET A 61 0.30 -25.86 -15.27
C MET A 61 -1.06 -26.42 -14.90
N SER A 62 -1.18 -27.75 -14.90
CA SER A 62 -2.33 -28.45 -14.35
C SER A 62 -1.97 -29.10 -13.03
N PHE A 63 -2.97 -29.40 -12.21
CA PHE A 63 -2.79 -30.24 -11.04
C PHE A 63 -4.03 -31.09 -10.80
N ALA A 64 -3.81 -32.29 -10.29
CA ALA A 64 -4.82 -33.12 -9.67
C ALA A 64 -4.19 -33.72 -8.40
N ASP A 65 -3.82 -35.01 -8.43
CA ASP A 65 -3.00 -35.62 -7.37
C ASP A 65 -1.59 -35.04 -7.31
N ARG A 66 -1.05 -34.63 -8.47
CA ARG A 66 0.28 -34.02 -8.61
C ARG A 66 0.26 -32.87 -9.61
N PRO A 67 1.06 -31.81 -9.41
CA PRO A 67 1.18 -30.73 -10.36
C PRO A 67 2.09 -31.08 -11.54
N SER A 68 1.77 -30.52 -12.71
CA SER A 68 2.55 -30.67 -13.94
C SER A 68 2.60 -29.36 -14.74
N ALA A 69 3.80 -28.91 -15.11
CA ALA A 69 3.96 -27.79 -16.04
C ALA A 69 3.74 -28.26 -17.48
N LEU A 70 2.65 -27.80 -18.11
CA LEU A 70 2.31 -28.09 -19.49
C LEU A 70 2.96 -27.07 -20.45
N VAL A 71 3.09 -25.83 -19.99
CA VAL A 71 3.69 -24.71 -20.71
C VAL A 71 4.50 -23.87 -19.73
N HIS A 72 5.82 -23.78 -19.95
CA HIS A 72 6.68 -22.82 -19.26
C HIS A 72 6.59 -21.43 -19.92
N LEU A 73 6.96 -20.37 -19.18
CA LEU A 73 6.90 -18.97 -19.64
C LEU A 73 7.75 -18.69 -20.90
N ASN A 74 8.75 -19.53 -21.19
CA ASN A 74 9.59 -19.46 -22.39
C ASN A 74 9.24 -20.50 -23.48
N THR A 75 8.13 -21.24 -23.36
CA THR A 75 7.77 -22.30 -24.31
C THR A 75 7.28 -21.75 -25.65
N PHE A 76 6.30 -20.84 -25.61
CA PHE A 76 5.69 -20.25 -26.81
C PHE A 76 6.10 -18.80 -26.96
N ASN A 77 6.59 -18.45 -28.16
CA ASN A 77 6.90 -17.07 -28.54
C ASN A 77 5.78 -16.42 -29.37
N ASP A 78 4.86 -17.22 -29.90
CA ASP A 78 3.71 -16.79 -30.71
C ASP A 78 2.38 -17.10 -30.01
N LYS A 79 1.45 -16.14 -30.08
CA LYS A 79 0.13 -16.26 -29.43
C LYS A 79 -0.72 -17.36 -30.07
N ASN A 80 -0.67 -17.52 -31.40
CA ASN A 80 -1.53 -18.45 -32.11
C ASN A 80 -1.14 -19.89 -31.80
N ASP A 81 0.15 -20.18 -31.65
CA ASP A 81 0.61 -21.52 -31.28
C ASP A 81 0.21 -21.88 -29.85
N LEU A 82 0.31 -20.94 -28.91
CA LEU A 82 -0.23 -21.11 -27.56
C LEU A 82 -1.75 -21.36 -27.59
N LEU A 83 -2.52 -20.60 -28.38
CA LEU A 83 -3.97 -20.78 -28.51
C LEU A 83 -4.35 -22.14 -29.13
N LYS A 84 -3.55 -22.65 -30.08
CA LYS A 84 -3.73 -24.00 -30.63
C LYS A 84 -3.47 -25.06 -29.56
N PHE A 85 -2.42 -24.91 -28.75
CA PHE A 85 -2.13 -25.82 -27.64
C PHE A 85 -3.26 -25.83 -26.62
N ILE A 86 -3.80 -24.66 -26.23
CA ILE A 86 -4.90 -24.56 -25.27
C ILE A 86 -6.14 -25.37 -25.71
N LYS A 87 -6.43 -25.44 -27.02
CA LYS A 87 -7.56 -26.23 -27.54
C LYS A 87 -7.42 -27.74 -27.28
N ILE A 88 -6.19 -28.22 -27.20
CA ILE A 88 -5.87 -29.65 -27.01
C ILE A 88 -5.24 -29.95 -25.64
N LEU A 89 -5.30 -29.02 -24.67
CA LEU A 89 -4.83 -29.23 -23.30
C LEU A 89 -5.35 -30.56 -22.74
N PRO A 90 -4.53 -31.45 -22.18
CA PRO A 90 -5.02 -32.73 -21.68
C PRO A 90 -5.90 -32.58 -20.42
N TYR A 91 -6.71 -33.59 -20.12
CA TYR A 91 -7.51 -33.71 -18.89
C TYR A 91 -7.44 -35.17 -18.43
N HIS A 92 -6.89 -35.41 -17.25
CA HIS A 92 -6.68 -36.77 -16.73
C HIS A 92 -7.65 -37.14 -15.60
N GLY A 93 -8.18 -36.15 -14.87
CA GLY A 93 -8.85 -36.42 -13.60
C GLY A 93 -7.85 -36.74 -12.48
N GLY A 94 -8.36 -36.96 -11.28
CA GLY A 94 -7.58 -37.29 -10.08
C GLY A 94 -8.11 -36.58 -8.82
N GLY A 95 -7.31 -36.54 -7.77
CA GLY A 95 -7.56 -35.74 -6.57
C GLY A 95 -7.36 -34.22 -6.78
N THR A 96 -7.42 -33.45 -5.70
CA THR A 96 -7.27 -31.98 -5.71
C THR A 96 -6.19 -31.56 -4.71
N ASN A 97 -4.94 -31.44 -5.17
CA ASN A 97 -3.81 -31.08 -4.31
C ASN A 97 -3.30 -29.66 -4.62
N THR A 98 -4.07 -28.66 -4.19
CA THR A 98 -3.78 -27.24 -4.45
C THR A 98 -2.51 -26.77 -3.74
N ARG A 99 -2.23 -27.28 -2.53
CA ARG A 99 -1.00 -26.95 -1.79
C ARG A 99 0.26 -27.24 -2.63
N ASP A 100 0.37 -28.45 -3.16
CA ASP A 100 1.54 -28.85 -3.94
C ASP A 100 1.60 -28.10 -5.29
N ALA A 101 0.44 -27.74 -5.85
CA ALA A 101 0.38 -26.90 -7.04
C ALA A 101 0.99 -25.51 -6.80
N LEU A 102 0.69 -24.86 -5.68
CA LEU A 102 1.27 -23.57 -5.31
C LEU A 102 2.77 -23.67 -5.05
N GLU A 103 3.21 -24.72 -4.35
CA GLU A 103 4.64 -24.98 -4.14
C GLU A 103 5.39 -25.22 -5.45
N TYR A 104 4.81 -26.02 -6.35
CA TYR A 104 5.41 -26.33 -7.64
C TYR A 104 5.45 -25.10 -8.55
N ALA A 105 4.42 -24.27 -8.53
CA ALA A 105 4.43 -22.98 -9.23
C ALA A 105 5.62 -22.13 -8.77
N ARG A 106 5.83 -22.00 -7.45
CA ARG A 106 6.94 -21.24 -6.86
C ARG A 106 8.30 -21.80 -7.25
N LYS A 107 8.50 -23.10 -7.06
CA LYS A 107 9.83 -23.75 -7.16
C LYS A 107 10.22 -24.11 -8.60
N SER A 108 9.25 -24.32 -9.50
CA SER A 108 9.50 -24.93 -10.80
C SER A 108 8.96 -24.13 -11.99
N VAL A 109 8.03 -23.19 -11.81
CA VAL A 109 7.42 -22.44 -12.92
C VAL A 109 7.86 -20.97 -12.91
N PHE A 110 7.79 -20.30 -11.76
CA PHE A 110 8.22 -18.91 -11.58
C PHE A 110 9.73 -18.78 -11.33
N ILE A 111 10.52 -19.46 -12.16
CA ILE A 111 11.99 -19.47 -12.12
C ILE A 111 12.59 -19.00 -13.45
N LYS A 112 13.81 -18.47 -13.39
CA LYS A 112 14.50 -17.82 -14.52
C LYS A 112 14.71 -18.80 -15.68
N GLU A 113 15.07 -20.04 -15.35
CA GLU A 113 15.33 -21.14 -16.27
C GLU A 113 14.09 -21.50 -17.10
N LYS A 114 12.89 -21.26 -16.54
CA LYS A 114 11.60 -21.50 -17.19
C LYS A 114 10.97 -20.23 -17.77
N GLY A 115 11.74 -19.14 -17.83
CA GLY A 115 11.34 -17.92 -18.53
C GLY A 115 10.70 -16.85 -17.64
N SER A 116 10.67 -17.02 -16.32
CA SER A 116 10.30 -15.92 -15.43
C SER A 116 11.31 -14.77 -15.53
N ARG A 117 10.79 -13.55 -15.51
CA ARG A 117 11.51 -12.27 -15.52
C ARG A 117 11.35 -11.55 -14.19
N LYS A 118 11.11 -12.30 -13.10
CA LYS A 118 11.01 -11.74 -11.75
C LYS A 118 12.27 -10.97 -11.36
N ASP A 119 13.45 -11.46 -11.78
CA ASP A 119 14.76 -10.82 -11.60
C ASP A 119 14.92 -9.48 -12.35
N ARG A 120 14.00 -9.16 -13.28
CA ARG A 120 13.96 -7.90 -14.03
C ARG A 120 12.82 -6.98 -13.59
N GLY A 121 12.18 -7.28 -12.46
CA GLY A 121 11.04 -6.54 -11.93
C GLY A 121 9.77 -6.65 -12.78
N VAL A 122 9.67 -7.64 -13.68
CA VAL A 122 8.43 -7.89 -14.41
C VAL A 122 7.41 -8.50 -13.46
N GLN A 123 6.18 -7.97 -13.45
CA GLN A 123 5.09 -8.48 -12.63
C GLN A 123 4.85 -9.98 -12.88
N GLN A 124 4.83 -10.75 -11.79
CA GLN A 124 4.48 -12.17 -11.80
C GLN A 124 3.01 -12.33 -11.34
N VAL A 125 2.22 -13.10 -12.07
CA VAL A 125 0.79 -13.33 -11.78
C VAL A 125 0.47 -14.81 -11.85
N ALA A 126 -0.12 -15.36 -10.80
CA ALA A 126 -0.71 -16.69 -10.78
C ALA A 126 -2.24 -16.57 -10.86
N VAL A 127 -2.88 -17.35 -11.73
CA VAL A 127 -4.34 -17.48 -11.78
C VAL A 127 -4.70 -18.93 -11.48
N VAL A 128 -5.19 -19.19 -10.28
CA VAL A 128 -5.64 -20.50 -9.81
C VAL A 128 -7.11 -20.68 -10.19
N ILE A 129 -7.46 -21.79 -10.82
CA ILE A 129 -8.84 -22.15 -11.17
C ILE A 129 -9.12 -23.52 -10.56
N THR A 130 -10.09 -23.60 -9.63
CA THR A 130 -10.44 -24.84 -8.91
C THR A 130 -11.96 -24.97 -8.70
N ASP A 131 -12.47 -26.19 -8.60
CA ASP A 131 -13.86 -26.49 -8.27
C ASP A 131 -14.07 -27.17 -6.90
N GLY A 132 -12.98 -27.40 -6.18
CA GLY A 132 -12.98 -28.18 -4.95
C GLY A 132 -12.06 -27.63 -3.87
N GLU A 133 -12.27 -28.15 -2.67
CA GLU A 133 -11.39 -27.99 -1.51
C GLU A 133 -10.13 -28.84 -1.71
N SER A 134 -8.97 -28.25 -1.42
CA SER A 134 -7.69 -28.95 -1.42
C SER A 134 -7.68 -30.04 -0.37
N GLN A 135 -7.08 -31.18 -0.70
CA GLN A 135 -6.83 -32.27 0.25
C GLN A 135 -5.93 -31.86 1.43
N TYR A 136 -5.16 -30.79 1.27
CA TYR A 136 -4.22 -30.28 2.26
C TYR A 136 -4.35 -28.75 2.42
N ASN A 137 -4.04 -28.26 3.62
CA ASN A 137 -4.02 -26.83 3.92
C ASN A 137 -3.09 -26.06 2.96
N VAL A 138 -3.62 -25.00 2.35
CA VAL A 138 -2.95 -24.20 1.32
C VAL A 138 -2.23 -22.96 1.87
N SER A 139 -2.51 -22.52 3.10
CA SER A 139 -2.12 -21.21 3.63
C SER A 139 -0.62 -20.96 3.54
N LYS A 140 0.20 -21.94 3.92
CA LYS A 140 1.67 -21.81 3.88
C LYS A 140 2.19 -21.70 2.44
N ALA A 141 1.72 -22.57 1.54
CA ALA A 141 2.19 -22.58 0.15
C ALA A 141 1.75 -21.30 -0.60
N ALA A 142 0.51 -20.86 -0.38
CA ALA A 142 -0.01 -19.60 -0.88
C ALA A 142 0.79 -18.40 -0.39
N TYR A 143 1.12 -18.38 0.90
CA TYR A 143 1.97 -17.35 1.49
C TYR A 143 3.36 -17.32 0.86
N GLU A 144 4.06 -18.46 0.78
CA GLU A 144 5.39 -18.53 0.17
C GLU A 144 5.36 -18.06 -1.29
N LEU A 145 4.31 -18.40 -2.03
CA LEU A 145 4.12 -17.93 -3.41
C LEU A 145 3.96 -16.40 -3.45
N ARG A 146 3.10 -15.81 -2.60
CA ARG A 146 2.88 -14.35 -2.54
C ARG A 146 4.14 -13.59 -2.13
N ARG A 147 4.93 -14.11 -1.18
CA ARG A 147 6.19 -13.49 -0.73
C ARG A 147 7.24 -13.36 -1.82
N GLU A 148 7.20 -14.20 -2.84
CA GLU A 148 8.09 -14.12 -4.01
C GLU A 148 7.68 -12.99 -4.98
N GLY A 149 6.75 -12.12 -4.57
CA GLY A 149 6.24 -11.03 -5.38
C GLY A 149 5.21 -11.46 -6.43
N ILE A 150 4.61 -12.65 -6.25
CA ILE A 150 3.63 -13.20 -7.19
C ILE A 150 2.22 -12.81 -6.74
N THR A 151 1.49 -12.11 -7.61
CA THR A 151 0.09 -11.78 -7.37
C THR A 151 -0.78 -12.99 -7.69
N VAL A 152 -1.57 -13.47 -6.73
CA VAL A 152 -2.42 -14.65 -6.87
C VAL A 152 -3.87 -14.23 -7.05
N TYR A 153 -4.46 -14.64 -8.16
CA TYR A 153 -5.90 -14.60 -8.43
C TYR A 153 -6.48 -15.99 -8.23
N ALA A 154 -7.49 -16.14 -7.38
CA ALA A 154 -8.17 -17.41 -7.13
C ALA A 154 -9.57 -17.40 -7.73
N VAL A 155 -9.86 -18.35 -8.61
CA VAL A 155 -11.15 -18.51 -9.30
C VAL A 155 -11.76 -19.83 -8.84
N GLY A 156 -12.80 -19.75 -8.02
CA GLY A 156 -13.61 -20.87 -7.56
C GLY A 156 -14.82 -21.09 -8.43
N VAL A 157 -15.14 -22.35 -8.69
CA VAL A 157 -16.33 -22.77 -9.46
C VAL A 157 -17.13 -23.78 -8.66
N LYS A 158 -18.47 -23.80 -8.83
CA LYS A 158 -19.36 -24.90 -8.37
C LYS A 158 -19.20 -25.26 -6.88
N GLY A 159 -19.18 -24.25 -6.01
CA GLY A 159 -19.14 -24.46 -4.56
C GLY A 159 -17.74 -24.69 -3.98
N ALA A 160 -16.69 -24.28 -4.69
CA ALA A 160 -15.33 -24.20 -4.16
C ALA A 160 -15.30 -23.47 -2.80
N ASN A 161 -14.43 -23.94 -1.89
CA ASN A 161 -14.29 -23.38 -0.55
C ASN A 161 -13.79 -21.93 -0.63
N GLU A 162 -14.66 -20.96 -0.34
CA GLU A 162 -14.32 -19.54 -0.46
C GLU A 162 -13.19 -19.11 0.48
N ASP A 163 -13.07 -19.73 1.65
CA ASP A 163 -12.05 -19.38 2.62
C ASP A 163 -10.69 -19.89 2.18
N GLU A 164 -10.63 -21.08 1.56
CA GLU A 164 -9.41 -21.55 0.89
C GLU A 164 -9.02 -20.61 -0.27
N LEU A 165 -9.99 -20.15 -1.07
CA LEU A 165 -9.72 -19.19 -2.14
C LEU A 165 -9.18 -17.85 -1.60
N LYS A 166 -9.70 -17.36 -0.48
CA LYS A 166 -9.20 -16.16 0.20
C LYS A 166 -7.79 -16.38 0.77
N GLN A 167 -7.53 -17.55 1.34
CA GLN A 167 -6.20 -17.94 1.84
C GLN A 167 -5.16 -17.99 0.72
N MET A 168 -5.56 -18.32 -0.51
CA MET A 168 -4.69 -18.32 -1.69
C MET A 168 -4.50 -16.93 -2.31
N ALA A 169 -5.58 -16.17 -2.46
CA ALA A 169 -5.61 -14.93 -3.22
C ALA A 169 -4.75 -13.83 -2.59
N SER A 170 -4.22 -12.92 -3.41
CA SER A 170 -3.52 -11.73 -2.90
C SER A 170 -4.48 -10.74 -2.25
N TYR A 171 -3.96 -9.96 -1.29
CA TYR A 171 -4.74 -8.88 -0.67
C TYR A 171 -4.90 -7.69 -1.64
N PRO A 172 -6.05 -6.99 -1.65
CA PRO A 172 -7.28 -7.35 -0.95
C PRO A 172 -8.01 -8.50 -1.64
N THR A 173 -8.51 -9.45 -0.85
CA THR A 173 -9.13 -10.70 -1.33
C THR A 173 -10.33 -10.43 -2.23
N HIS A 174 -11.17 -9.44 -1.93
CA HIS A 174 -12.31 -9.06 -2.78
C HIS A 174 -11.94 -8.60 -4.21
N LYS A 175 -10.66 -8.32 -4.50
CA LYS A 175 -10.18 -8.01 -5.87
C LYS A 175 -9.52 -9.19 -6.58
N HIS A 176 -9.17 -10.23 -5.83
CA HIS A 176 -8.34 -11.34 -6.30
C HIS A 176 -9.05 -12.69 -6.16
N THR A 177 -10.18 -12.76 -5.47
CA THR A 177 -11.05 -13.93 -5.36
C THR A 177 -12.28 -13.75 -6.23
N PHE A 178 -12.58 -14.75 -7.06
CA PHE A 178 -13.74 -14.79 -7.94
C PHE A 178 -14.45 -16.12 -7.76
N VAL A 179 -15.75 -16.09 -7.49
CA VAL A 179 -16.55 -17.29 -7.30
C VAL A 179 -17.69 -17.28 -8.29
N VAL A 180 -17.93 -18.41 -8.95
CA VAL A 180 -19.07 -18.61 -9.84
C VAL A 180 -19.78 -19.92 -9.51
N ASP A 181 -21.11 -19.90 -9.58
CA ASP A 181 -21.93 -21.05 -9.19
C ASP A 181 -21.77 -22.26 -10.15
N ASP A 182 -21.31 -22.03 -11.38
CA ASP A 182 -21.16 -23.06 -12.39
C ASP A 182 -20.10 -22.70 -13.46
N PHE A 183 -19.61 -23.71 -14.17
CA PHE A 183 -18.56 -23.54 -15.18
C PHE A 183 -18.98 -22.71 -16.40
N THR A 184 -20.28 -22.61 -16.71
CA THR A 184 -20.76 -21.79 -17.83
C THR A 184 -20.63 -20.31 -17.53
N LYS A 185 -20.68 -19.93 -16.24
CA LYS A 185 -20.49 -18.56 -15.76
C LYS A 185 -19.04 -18.09 -15.76
N LEU A 186 -18.04 -18.97 -15.98
CA LEU A 186 -16.65 -18.55 -16.17
C LEU A 186 -16.50 -17.48 -17.26
N LYS A 187 -17.32 -17.56 -18.32
CA LYS A 187 -17.37 -16.57 -19.40
C LYS A 187 -17.63 -15.14 -18.90
N THR A 188 -18.38 -14.98 -17.81
CA THR A 188 -18.69 -13.66 -17.24
C THR A 188 -17.48 -13.00 -16.59
N LEU A 189 -16.50 -13.81 -16.14
CA LEU A 189 -15.28 -13.33 -15.51
C LEU A 189 -14.25 -12.85 -16.51
N GLU A 190 -14.40 -13.15 -17.81
CA GLU A 190 -13.41 -12.85 -18.84
C GLU A 190 -13.00 -11.39 -18.83
N GLN A 191 -13.97 -10.48 -18.88
CA GLN A 191 -13.70 -9.04 -18.89
C GLN A 191 -13.18 -8.56 -17.54
N THR A 192 -13.66 -9.14 -16.44
CA THR A 192 -13.29 -8.72 -15.09
C THR A 192 -11.85 -9.11 -14.78
N LEU A 193 -11.44 -10.34 -15.11
CA LEU A 193 -10.06 -10.80 -14.94
C LEU A 193 -9.11 -10.11 -15.93
N GLN A 194 -9.49 -9.97 -17.20
CA GLN A 194 -8.69 -9.17 -18.14
C GLN A 194 -8.50 -7.73 -17.64
N LYS A 195 -9.51 -7.18 -16.95
CA LYS A 195 -9.44 -5.85 -16.33
C LYS A 195 -8.56 -5.81 -15.09
N SER A 196 -8.69 -6.78 -14.19
CA SER A 196 -7.88 -6.82 -12.96
C SER A 196 -6.41 -7.09 -13.28
N MET A 197 -6.13 -7.86 -14.34
CA MET A 197 -4.77 -8.13 -14.83
C MET A 197 -4.16 -7.00 -15.67
N TYR A 198 -4.81 -5.83 -15.84
CA TYR A 198 -4.21 -4.69 -16.54
C TYR A 198 -2.96 -4.18 -15.80
N ILE A 199 -1.80 -4.54 -16.32
CA ILE A 199 -0.51 -4.06 -15.84
C ILE A 199 -0.12 -2.82 -16.64
N CYS A 200 -0.16 -1.66 -15.98
CA CYS A 200 0.39 -0.42 -16.54
C CYS A 200 1.92 -0.54 -16.59
N SER A 201 2.47 -0.74 -17.79
CA SER A 201 3.90 -0.57 -18.04
C SER A 201 4.24 0.90 -18.30
N PRO A 202 5.29 1.47 -17.70
CA PRO A 202 5.82 2.78 -18.05
C PRO A 202 6.61 2.67 -19.36
N GLY A 203 5.92 2.64 -20.51
CA GLY A 203 6.61 2.60 -21.81
C GLY A 203 5.68 2.48 -23.00
N GLY A 204 5.62 3.54 -23.83
CA GLY A 204 5.03 3.48 -25.16
C GLY A 204 4.22 4.72 -25.57
N LYS A 205 4.93 5.70 -26.15
CA LYS A 205 4.54 6.77 -27.10
C LYS A 205 3.16 7.45 -26.94
N LYS A 206 3.22 8.74 -26.59
CA LYS A 206 2.10 9.70 -26.46
C LYS A 206 1.40 9.98 -27.80
N THR A 207 0.09 9.76 -27.85
CA THR A 207 -0.84 10.49 -28.74
C THR A 207 -2.00 10.97 -27.89
N ALA A 208 -2.06 12.27 -27.63
CA ALA A 208 -3.06 12.91 -26.76
C ALA A 208 -4.32 13.30 -27.55
N LEU A 209 -5.49 12.76 -27.19
CA LEU A 209 -6.78 13.37 -27.52
C LEU A 209 -7.07 14.46 -26.46
N LYS A 210 -7.26 15.70 -26.91
CA LYS A 210 -7.64 16.85 -26.06
C LYS A 210 -9.15 16.89 -25.84
N PHE A 211 -9.60 16.97 -24.59
CA PHE A 211 -10.92 17.50 -24.22
C PHE A 211 -10.74 18.61 -23.16
N LYS A 212 -11.46 19.72 -23.31
CA LYS A 212 -11.40 20.92 -22.47
C LYS A 212 -12.76 21.10 -21.79
N MET A 213 -12.80 21.16 -20.46
CA MET A 213 -14.01 21.51 -19.69
C MET A 213 -13.67 22.69 -18.77
N CYS A 214 -14.38 23.81 -18.91
CA CYS A 214 -14.27 24.99 -18.04
C CYS A 214 -15.59 25.16 -17.27
N VAL A 215 -15.50 25.45 -15.97
CA VAL A 215 -16.63 25.88 -15.13
C VAL A 215 -16.32 27.30 -14.63
N SER A 216 -17.26 28.23 -14.80
CA SER A 216 -17.15 29.62 -14.35
C SER A 216 -17.79 29.80 -12.97
N LEU A 217 -17.06 30.40 -12.03
CA LEU A 217 -17.60 31.02 -10.82
C LEU A 217 -17.29 32.53 -10.90
N SER A 218 -18.32 33.37 -10.84
CA SER A 218 -18.22 34.81 -10.58
C SER A 218 -18.23 35.03 -9.06
N ALA A 219 -17.57 36.02 -8.43
CA ALA A 219 -16.59 37.03 -8.81
C ALA A 219 -15.87 37.43 -7.51
N GLY A 220 -14.58 37.75 -7.59
CA GLY A 220 -13.76 38.18 -6.45
C GLY A 220 -12.43 37.44 -6.43
N ASP A 221 -11.48 37.97 -7.20
CA ASP A 221 -10.02 37.74 -7.16
C ASP A 221 -9.55 36.33 -6.76
N ASN A 222 -9.44 35.43 -7.74
CA ASN A 222 -8.33 34.47 -7.91
C ASN A 222 -8.56 33.58 -9.15
N LEU A 223 -7.49 33.29 -9.91
CA LEU A 223 -7.51 32.52 -11.16
C LEU A 223 -8.07 31.08 -10.99
N PRO A 224 -8.81 30.54 -11.98
CA PRO A 224 -9.38 29.19 -11.94
C PRO A 224 -8.33 28.07 -12.11
N VAL A 225 -8.35 27.08 -11.21
CA VAL A 225 -7.51 25.86 -11.24
C VAL A 225 -8.31 24.68 -11.82
N CYS A 226 -7.75 23.96 -12.81
CA CYS A 226 -8.28 22.70 -13.32
C CYS A 226 -7.59 21.49 -12.64
N CYS A 227 -8.36 20.58 -12.03
CA CYS A 227 -7.85 19.30 -11.54
C CYS A 227 -8.17 18.16 -12.53
N CYS A 228 -7.16 17.52 -13.10
CA CYS A 228 -7.28 16.21 -13.75
C CYS A 228 -6.87 15.11 -12.76
N PRO A 229 -7.70 14.08 -12.51
CA PRO A 229 -7.27 12.92 -11.76
C PRO A 229 -6.57 11.97 -12.74
N HIS A 230 -5.23 11.96 -12.73
CA HIS A 230 -4.31 10.80 -12.93
C HIS A 230 -2.92 11.25 -13.47
N ARG A 231 -1.97 11.34 -12.53
CA ARG A 231 -0.48 11.49 -12.59
C ARG A 231 0.19 12.76 -13.18
N PRO A 232 1.34 13.19 -12.60
CA PRO A 232 1.98 14.48 -12.85
C PRO A 232 3.02 14.41 -13.97
N TYR A 233 3.12 15.43 -14.81
CA TYR A 233 4.39 16.11 -15.14
C TYR A 233 4.10 17.55 -15.57
N PHE A 234 4.81 18.44 -14.88
CA PHE A 234 4.93 19.91 -14.90
C PHE A 234 4.40 20.71 -16.11
N LEU A 235 3.70 21.82 -15.78
CA LEU A 235 4.14 23.19 -16.11
C LEU A 235 3.53 24.21 -15.11
N HIS A 236 4.42 25.04 -14.56
CA HIS A 236 4.27 26.24 -13.72
C HIS A 236 3.03 27.12 -14.06
N THR A 237 2.32 27.84 -13.18
CA THR A 237 2.56 28.56 -11.89
C THR A 237 1.20 28.56 -11.13
N SER A 238 1.04 28.59 -9.80
CA SER A 238 1.61 29.41 -8.72
C SER A 238 1.60 28.60 -7.41
N LYS A 239 2.72 28.64 -6.69
CA LYS A 239 2.97 28.01 -5.39
C LYS A 239 2.04 28.57 -4.30
N THR A 240 1.20 27.73 -3.70
CA THR A 240 1.11 27.69 -2.23
C THR A 240 1.95 26.52 -1.76
N SER A 241 3.25 26.78 -1.71
CA SER A 241 4.27 25.88 -1.20
C SER A 241 4.00 25.56 0.27
N CYS A 242 4.09 24.30 0.66
CA CYS A 242 4.86 24.02 1.88
C CYS A 242 6.24 24.64 1.61
N LYS A 243 6.55 25.76 2.25
CA LYS A 243 7.87 26.38 2.10
C LYS A 243 8.82 25.54 2.96
N ASP A 244 9.80 24.90 2.34
CA ASP A 244 10.93 24.37 3.10
C ASP A 244 11.53 25.51 3.92
N GLN A 245 11.85 25.22 5.18
CA GLN A 245 12.62 26.18 5.97
C GLN A 245 14.06 26.19 5.46
N PRO A 246 14.67 27.37 5.25
CA PRO A 246 16.08 27.47 4.93
C PRO A 246 16.93 26.68 5.93
N GLY A 247 17.89 25.90 5.43
CA GLY A 247 18.74 25.07 6.26
C GLY A 247 19.68 24.18 5.44
N ASP A 248 20.61 23.54 6.12
CA ASP A 248 21.68 22.77 5.48
C ASP A 248 21.43 21.27 5.64
N LEU A 249 21.72 20.54 4.58
CA LEU A 249 21.60 19.09 4.53
C LEU A 249 22.87 18.52 3.89
N ILE A 250 23.59 17.68 4.61
CA ILE A 250 24.68 16.89 4.02
C ILE A 250 24.30 15.42 4.01
N PHE A 251 24.43 14.77 2.86
CA PHE A 251 24.41 13.31 2.76
C PHE A 251 25.82 12.76 2.94
N LEU A 252 25.97 11.83 3.87
CA LEU A 252 27.19 11.04 4.06
C LEU A 252 26.89 9.61 3.60
N ILE A 253 27.37 9.26 2.42
CA ILE A 253 26.96 8.04 1.72
C ILE A 253 28.09 7.02 1.68
N ASP A 254 27.79 5.83 2.19
CA ASP A 254 28.68 4.69 2.19
C ASP A 254 28.87 4.17 0.75
N SER A 255 30.12 3.97 0.39
CA SER A 255 30.59 3.49 -0.89
C SER A 255 31.52 2.29 -0.74
N SER A 256 31.49 1.65 0.44
CA SER A 256 32.27 0.47 0.80
C SER A 256 31.96 -0.74 -0.11
N GLY A 257 32.80 -1.77 0.02
CA GLY A 257 32.72 -2.98 -0.79
C GLY A 257 31.59 -3.94 -0.38
N SER A 258 30.94 -3.73 0.77
CA SER A 258 29.78 -4.53 1.19
C SER A 258 28.52 -4.20 0.39
N ILE A 259 28.45 -2.99 -0.17
CA ILE A 259 27.27 -2.51 -0.88
C ILE A 259 27.25 -3.06 -2.30
N GLU A 260 26.20 -3.78 -2.66
CA GLU A 260 25.96 -4.20 -4.04
C GLU A 260 25.66 -3.01 -4.95
N TYR A 261 26.07 -3.10 -6.22
CA TYR A 261 25.86 -2.03 -7.21
C TYR A 261 24.41 -1.54 -7.27
N ASP A 262 23.43 -2.44 -7.25
CA ASP A 262 22.01 -2.10 -7.30
C ASP A 262 21.54 -1.38 -6.04
N ASP A 263 22.11 -1.69 -4.88
CA ASP A 263 21.81 -1.00 -3.62
C ASP A 263 22.44 0.39 -3.59
N TYR A 264 23.66 0.52 -4.10
CA TYR A 264 24.30 1.81 -4.31
C TYR A 264 23.49 2.71 -5.27
N GLN A 265 22.91 2.16 -6.36
CA GLN A 265 21.99 2.91 -7.22
C GLN A 265 20.72 3.37 -6.47
N LYS A 266 20.15 2.54 -5.59
CA LYS A 266 19.00 2.94 -4.76
C LYS A 266 19.36 4.07 -3.80
N MET A 267 20.57 4.07 -3.24
CA MET A 267 21.07 5.15 -2.39
C MET A 267 21.20 6.47 -3.16
N LYS A 268 21.66 6.43 -4.41
CA LYS A 268 21.68 7.60 -5.32
C LYS A 268 20.27 8.09 -5.65
N ASP A 269 19.36 7.19 -5.99
CA ASP A 269 17.97 7.52 -6.30
C ASP A 269 17.24 8.13 -5.09
N PHE A 270 17.58 7.68 -3.87
CA PHE A 270 17.10 8.30 -2.64
C PHE A 270 17.54 9.76 -2.54
N MET A 271 18.84 10.06 -2.64
CA MET A 271 19.33 11.44 -2.56
C MET A 271 18.67 12.33 -3.63
N LYS A 272 18.55 11.81 -4.86
CA LYS A 272 17.84 12.49 -5.97
C LYS A 272 16.37 12.79 -5.64
N SER A 273 15.68 11.84 -5.01
CA SER A 273 14.28 11.99 -4.60
C SER A 273 14.10 13.06 -3.52
N VAL A 274 15.04 13.17 -2.57
CA VAL A 274 15.02 14.23 -1.54
C VAL A 274 15.24 15.59 -2.20
N ILE A 275 16.31 15.72 -2.98
CA ILE A 275 16.68 16.99 -3.64
C ILE A 275 15.58 17.46 -4.59
N GLY A 276 14.98 16.54 -5.37
CA GLY A 276 13.91 16.87 -6.30
C GLY A 276 12.62 17.36 -5.64
N LYS A 277 12.45 17.14 -4.33
CA LYS A 277 11.31 17.64 -3.54
C LYS A 277 11.64 18.91 -2.74
N SER A 278 12.91 19.21 -2.52
CA SER A 278 13.36 20.37 -1.74
C SER A 278 13.45 21.65 -2.57
N ILE A 279 13.11 22.79 -1.99
CA ILE A 279 13.36 24.12 -2.57
C ILE A 279 14.85 24.44 -2.39
N ILE A 280 15.64 24.13 -3.42
CA ILE A 280 17.07 24.45 -3.47
C ILE A 280 17.27 25.89 -3.94
N GLY A 281 18.14 26.63 -3.26
CA GLY A 281 18.46 28.00 -3.62
C GLY A 281 19.43 28.66 -2.63
N GLN A 282 20.05 29.77 -3.04
CA GLN A 282 21.04 30.48 -2.21
C GLN A 282 20.50 30.90 -0.84
N ASN A 283 19.21 31.22 -0.74
CA ASN A 283 18.55 31.62 0.50
C ASN A 283 17.64 30.53 1.09
N ASP A 284 17.58 29.35 0.47
CA ASP A 284 16.68 28.25 0.83
C ASP A 284 17.49 27.06 1.38
N VAL A 285 17.27 25.85 0.87
CA VAL A 285 18.02 24.65 1.29
C VAL A 285 19.35 24.56 0.55
N HIS A 286 20.44 24.33 1.29
CA HIS A 286 21.76 23.99 0.75
C HIS A 286 22.02 22.51 0.95
N VAL A 287 22.57 21.83 -0.07
CA VAL A 287 22.81 20.39 -0.03
C VAL A 287 24.27 20.10 -0.35
N GLY A 288 24.89 19.23 0.44
CA GLY A 288 26.21 18.66 0.18
C GLY A 288 26.17 17.14 0.16
N VAL A 289 27.12 16.51 -0.54
CA VAL A 289 27.23 15.04 -0.61
C VAL A 289 28.69 14.63 -0.42
N MET A 290 28.96 13.81 0.59
CA MET A 290 30.25 13.19 0.86
C MET A 290 30.13 11.68 0.76
N GLN A 291 30.97 11.06 -0.06
CA GLN A 291 31.12 9.60 -0.11
C GLN A 291 32.17 9.14 0.89
N PHE A 292 31.98 7.96 1.49
CA PHE A 292 33.00 7.36 2.34
C PHE A 292 33.14 5.84 2.14
N SER A 293 34.34 5.35 2.42
CA SER A 293 34.69 3.94 2.56
C SER A 293 35.81 3.83 3.61
N ASP A 294 36.95 3.21 3.25
CA ASP A 294 38.26 3.40 3.87
C ASP A 294 38.88 4.80 3.59
N ARG A 295 38.23 5.61 2.76
CA ARG A 295 38.60 6.99 2.45
C ARG A 295 37.36 7.86 2.28
N GLN A 296 37.46 9.17 2.49
CA GLN A 296 36.34 10.11 2.35
C GLN A 296 36.57 11.04 1.17
N THR A 297 35.54 11.24 0.34
CA THR A 297 35.57 12.14 -0.81
C THR A 297 34.35 13.06 -0.79
N MET A 298 34.59 14.37 -0.77
CA MET A 298 33.52 15.36 -0.90
C MET A 298 33.15 15.49 -2.38
N GLU A 299 31.95 15.07 -2.77
CA GLU A 299 31.47 15.22 -4.16
C GLU A 299 31.14 16.67 -4.45
N PHE A 300 30.42 17.31 -3.53
CA PHE A 300 30.21 18.75 -3.56
C PHE A 300 29.80 19.31 -2.18
N PRO A 301 30.45 20.38 -1.68
CA PRO A 301 30.05 21.06 -0.46
C PRO A 301 28.77 21.90 -0.62
N LEU A 302 28.22 22.34 0.51
CA LEU A 302 26.96 23.12 0.62
C LEU A 302 26.91 24.38 -0.26
N ASN A 303 28.07 24.95 -0.61
CA ASN A 303 28.22 26.17 -1.39
C ASN A 303 28.58 25.94 -2.88
N SER A 304 28.44 24.71 -3.39
CA SER A 304 28.81 24.38 -4.78
C SER A 304 27.66 24.57 -5.76
N PHE A 305 26.47 24.07 -5.41
CA PHE A 305 25.32 24.07 -6.31
C PHE A 305 24.14 24.75 -5.65
N TYR A 306 23.36 25.48 -6.47
CA TYR A 306 22.09 26.08 -6.07
C TYR A 306 20.96 25.72 -7.05
N SER A 307 21.20 24.75 -7.93
CA SER A 307 20.26 24.20 -8.89
C SER A 307 20.02 22.72 -8.62
N GLN A 308 18.75 22.30 -8.61
CA GLN A 308 18.40 20.89 -8.49
C GLN A 308 19.03 20.06 -9.62
N ASP A 309 18.96 20.53 -10.87
CA ASP A 309 19.43 19.76 -12.03
C ASP A 309 20.93 19.46 -11.95
N GLU A 310 21.74 20.43 -11.51
CA GLU A 310 23.19 20.27 -11.33
C GLU A 310 23.52 19.26 -10.21
N MET A 311 22.80 19.34 -9.09
CA MET A 311 22.95 18.37 -8.00
C MET A 311 22.54 16.95 -8.42
N LEU A 312 21.43 16.83 -9.15
CA LEU A 312 20.93 15.53 -9.65
C LEU A 312 21.90 14.90 -10.65
N GLN A 313 22.55 15.72 -11.48
CA GLN A 313 23.59 15.28 -12.39
C GLN A 313 24.86 14.85 -11.62
N ALA A 314 25.36 15.69 -10.72
CA ALA A 314 26.53 15.37 -9.90
C ALA A 314 26.33 14.05 -9.13
N ILE A 315 25.14 13.85 -8.55
CA ILE A 315 24.80 12.58 -7.90
C ILE A 315 24.71 11.44 -8.92
N GLY A 316 24.16 11.68 -10.11
CA GLY A 316 24.13 10.70 -11.19
C GLY A 316 25.51 10.18 -11.58
N ASP A 317 26.51 11.04 -11.54
CA ASP A 317 27.88 10.75 -11.97
C ASP A 317 28.77 10.13 -10.89
N MET A 318 28.28 10.04 -9.64
CA MET A 318 29.01 9.39 -8.54
C MET A 318 29.31 7.91 -8.84
N ILE A 319 30.55 7.51 -8.57
CA ILE A 319 31.05 6.14 -8.75
C ILE A 319 31.36 5.56 -7.38
N GLN A 320 30.87 4.35 -7.10
CA GLN A 320 31.22 3.60 -5.88
C GLN A 320 32.69 3.17 -5.93
N PHE A 321 33.44 3.33 -4.83
CA PHE A 321 34.87 3.01 -4.81
C PHE A 321 35.20 1.63 -4.23
N GLY A 322 34.34 1.08 -3.37
CA GLY A 322 34.63 -0.10 -2.55
C GLY A 322 35.49 0.24 -1.32
N GLY A 323 35.96 -0.78 -0.59
CA GLY A 323 36.81 -0.62 0.61
C GLY A 323 36.08 -0.94 1.92
N GLY A 324 36.65 -0.50 3.03
CA GLY A 324 36.08 -0.65 4.38
C GLY A 324 34.95 0.34 4.68
N THR A 325 34.35 0.24 5.87
CA THR A 325 33.19 1.05 6.30
C THR A 325 33.56 1.91 7.50
N LEU A 326 34.44 2.91 7.30
CA LEU A 326 34.92 3.80 8.37
C LEU A 326 33.96 4.98 8.57
N THR A 327 32.85 4.71 9.26
CA THR A 327 31.74 5.66 9.43
C THR A 327 32.08 6.75 10.45
N GLY A 328 32.81 6.42 11.52
CA GLY A 328 33.21 7.38 12.55
C GLY A 328 34.18 8.43 12.02
N GLU A 329 35.19 7.98 11.27
CA GLU A 329 36.12 8.85 10.55
C GLU A 329 35.39 9.72 9.52
N ALA A 330 34.40 9.15 8.81
CA ALA A 330 33.57 9.88 7.87
C ALA A 330 32.73 10.98 8.53
N ILE A 331 32.14 10.72 9.69
CA ILE A 331 31.42 11.73 10.48
C ILE A 331 32.37 12.83 10.98
N THR A 332 33.59 12.45 11.37
CA THR A 332 34.62 13.42 11.76
C THR A 332 34.99 14.31 10.59
N ALA A 333 35.22 13.72 9.41
CA ALA A 333 35.61 14.44 8.20
C ALA A 333 34.53 15.39 7.68
N VAL A 334 33.25 15.00 7.76
CA VAL A 334 32.13 15.81 7.29
C VAL A 334 31.80 16.99 8.22
N SER A 335 32.18 16.91 9.50
CA SER A 335 31.85 17.93 10.51
C SER A 335 32.25 19.35 10.10
N GLN A 336 33.44 19.53 9.53
CA GLN A 336 33.96 20.83 9.08
C GLN A 336 33.12 21.49 7.97
N TYR A 337 32.26 20.72 7.27
CA TYR A 337 31.44 21.24 6.19
C TYR A 337 30.16 21.93 6.68
N PHE A 338 29.86 21.84 7.98
CA PHE A 338 28.83 22.64 8.63
C PHE A 338 29.33 24.03 9.08
N ASP A 339 30.63 24.31 8.95
CA ASP A 339 31.19 25.62 9.25
C ASP A 339 30.95 26.63 8.12
N VAL A 340 30.85 27.91 8.50
CA VAL A 340 30.68 29.03 7.56
C VAL A 340 31.76 29.06 6.47
N ALA A 341 32.99 28.69 6.83
CA ALA A 341 34.12 28.63 5.89
C ALA A 341 33.93 27.61 4.75
N ARG A 342 33.05 26.61 4.94
CA ARG A 342 32.79 25.52 4.00
C ARG A 342 31.34 25.50 3.49
N GLY A 343 30.60 26.59 3.70
CA GLY A 343 29.24 26.77 3.19
C GLY A 343 28.12 26.50 4.19
N GLY A 344 28.45 26.10 5.42
CA GLY A 344 27.45 25.91 6.46
C GLY A 344 26.89 27.23 7.00
N ARG A 345 25.65 27.18 7.49
CA ARG A 345 24.90 28.28 8.07
C ARG A 345 24.48 27.89 9.49
N PRO A 346 25.36 28.01 10.51
CA PRO A 346 25.08 27.57 11.88
C PRO A 346 23.87 28.26 12.55
N ASN A 347 23.44 29.42 12.03
CA ASN A 347 22.24 30.12 12.47
C ASN A 347 20.93 29.49 11.95
N LEU A 348 21.01 28.53 11.02
CA LEU A 348 19.90 27.76 10.48
C LEU A 348 20.00 26.31 10.94
N LYS A 349 18.95 25.52 10.70
CA LYS A 349 18.97 24.09 11.04
C LYS A 349 19.93 23.34 10.11
N GLN A 350 20.87 22.62 10.72
CA GLN A 350 21.87 21.81 10.03
C GLN A 350 21.61 20.32 10.26
N ARG A 351 21.69 19.53 9.21
CA ARG A 351 21.33 18.11 9.21
C ARG A 351 22.37 17.28 8.49
N LEU A 352 22.75 16.15 9.08
CA LEU A 352 23.55 15.10 8.46
C LEU A 352 22.67 13.86 8.27
N VAL A 353 22.64 13.30 7.07
CA VAL A 353 21.97 12.02 6.77
C VAL A 353 23.04 11.01 6.36
N VAL A 354 23.28 10.01 7.21
CA VAL A 354 24.25 8.93 6.96
C VAL A 354 23.52 7.77 6.28
N ILE A 355 24.03 7.27 5.15
CA ILE A 355 23.44 6.17 4.39
C ILE A 355 24.45 5.04 4.30
N THR A 356 24.16 3.87 4.89
CA THR A 356 25.06 2.70 4.91
C THR A 356 24.26 1.39 4.89
N ASP A 357 24.89 0.30 4.44
CA ASP A 357 24.28 -1.04 4.38
C ASP A 357 24.60 -1.93 5.60
N GLY A 358 25.47 -1.50 6.50
CA GLY A 358 26.01 -2.38 7.54
C GLY A 358 26.67 -1.70 8.74
N GLU A 359 27.37 -2.51 9.54
CA GLU A 359 28.08 -2.07 10.75
C GLU A 359 29.37 -1.34 10.41
N ALA A 360 29.65 -0.25 11.14
CA ALA A 360 30.90 0.48 11.01
C ALA A 360 32.09 -0.35 11.53
N GLN A 361 33.25 -0.16 10.91
CA GLN A 361 34.50 -0.84 11.28
C GLN A 361 35.36 -0.02 12.27
N ASP A 362 34.84 1.13 12.69
CA ASP A 362 35.44 2.09 13.59
C ASP A 362 34.42 2.63 14.62
N GLU A 363 34.90 3.43 15.58
CA GLU A 363 34.09 4.00 16.64
C GLU A 363 33.25 5.19 16.12
N VAL A 364 31.93 5.13 16.29
CA VAL A 364 30.96 6.09 15.69
C VAL A 364 30.33 7.03 16.72
N GLU A 365 30.20 6.58 17.97
CA GLU A 365 29.48 7.28 19.02
C GLU A 365 30.12 8.64 19.36
N GLY A 366 31.45 8.68 19.53
CA GLY A 366 32.22 9.89 19.84
C GLY A 366 32.12 10.97 18.76
N PRO A 367 32.44 10.67 17.49
CA PRO A 367 32.26 11.59 16.37
C PRO A 367 30.81 12.10 16.24
N ALA A 368 29.83 11.22 16.35
CA ALA A 368 28.41 11.60 16.25
C ALA A 368 27.96 12.46 17.42
N ALA A 369 28.39 12.16 18.65
CA ALA A 369 28.10 12.97 19.84
C ALA A 369 28.70 14.38 19.72
N SER A 370 29.95 14.48 19.24
CA SER A 370 30.62 15.76 19.00
C SER A 370 29.87 16.60 17.97
N LEU A 371 29.42 15.98 16.88
CA LEU A 371 28.66 16.67 15.83
C LEU A 371 27.28 17.15 16.33
N ARG A 372 26.58 16.33 17.13
CA ARG A 372 25.30 16.72 17.77
C ARG A 372 25.48 17.86 18.78
N ALA A 373 26.58 17.87 19.52
CA ALA A 373 26.89 18.95 20.46
C ALA A 373 27.06 20.31 19.75
N ASN A 374 27.48 20.31 18.48
CA ASN A 374 27.54 21.49 17.63
C ASN A 374 26.19 21.89 17.01
N GLY A 375 25.07 21.26 17.43
CA GLY A 375 23.72 21.61 16.99
C GLY A 375 23.28 20.99 15.67
N VAL A 376 24.06 20.06 15.11
CA VAL A 376 23.72 19.32 13.90
C VAL A 376 22.84 18.11 14.24
N LEU A 377 21.71 17.97 13.54
CA LEU A 377 20.84 16.80 13.66
C LEU A 377 21.37 15.66 12.78
N VAL A 378 21.66 14.51 13.37
CA VAL A 378 22.23 13.35 12.66
C VAL A 378 21.20 12.23 12.52
N TYR A 379 20.96 11.81 11.28
CA TYR A 379 20.06 10.72 10.89
C TYR A 379 20.86 9.57 10.27
N GLY A 380 20.43 8.32 10.50
CA GLY A 380 21.17 7.12 10.10
C GLY A 380 20.27 6.13 9.39
N LEU A 381 20.44 5.99 8.08
CA LEU A 381 19.64 5.13 7.22
C LEU A 381 20.22 3.72 7.13
N TYR A 382 19.65 2.80 7.90
CA TYR A 382 19.86 1.35 7.76
C TYR A 382 18.55 0.65 7.35
N LYS A 383 18.51 0.15 6.11
CA LYS A 383 17.45 -0.70 5.52
C LYS A 383 15.97 -0.28 5.68
N ASN A 384 15.65 0.98 6.01
CA ASN A 384 14.26 1.48 5.87
C ASN A 384 14.17 2.99 5.57
N ILE A 385 14.13 3.31 4.28
CA ILE A 385 14.46 4.64 3.72
C ILE A 385 13.29 5.64 3.74
N THR A 386 12.06 5.19 3.96
CA THR A 386 10.88 6.07 3.86
C THR A 386 10.58 6.83 5.17
N GLN A 387 11.13 6.37 6.29
CA GLN A 387 10.70 6.77 7.63
C GLN A 387 11.51 7.97 8.18
N GLU A 388 12.81 8.07 7.88
CA GLU A 388 13.65 9.18 8.37
C GLU A 388 13.36 10.52 7.67
N LEU A 389 12.81 10.49 6.45
CA LEU A 389 12.43 11.71 5.73
C LEU A 389 11.23 12.44 6.36
N CYS A 390 10.41 11.76 7.15
CA CYS A 390 9.27 12.38 7.81
C CYS A 390 9.69 13.28 8.98
N ASP A 391 10.80 12.95 9.65
CA ASP A 391 11.34 13.75 10.77
C ASP A 391 11.98 15.07 10.31
N VAL A 392 12.38 15.16 9.03
CA VAL A 392 12.98 16.38 8.45
C VAL A 392 11.94 17.47 8.17
N THR A 393 10.66 17.12 8.08
CA THR A 393 9.60 18.05 7.61
C THR A 393 8.75 18.68 8.70
N ASN A 394 8.87 18.27 9.97
CA ASN A 394 8.08 18.84 11.07
C ASN A 394 6.56 18.95 10.73
N VAL A 395 5.97 17.93 10.09
CA VAL A 395 4.53 17.90 9.77
C VAL A 395 3.84 16.85 10.63
N CYS A 396 3.73 17.14 11.94
CA CYS A 396 2.84 16.39 12.85
C CYS A 396 1.87 17.32 13.59
N GLU A 397 1.57 18.51 13.05
CA GLU A 397 0.51 19.34 13.60
C GLU A 397 -0.87 18.95 13.00
N LYS A 398 -1.66 18.27 13.84
CA LYS A 398 -3.09 17.88 13.70
C LYS A 398 -3.38 16.47 13.16
N GLN A 399 -2.97 15.45 13.91
CA GLN A 399 -3.41 14.07 13.70
C GLN A 399 -4.71 13.80 14.46
N ARG A 400 -5.76 13.36 13.76
CA ARG A 400 -7.00 12.85 14.35
C ARG A 400 -7.04 11.35 14.10
N ALA A 401 -7.13 10.55 15.16
CA ALA A 401 -7.17 9.10 15.07
C ALA A 401 -7.91 8.49 16.26
N ASP A 402 -8.54 7.35 16.04
CA ASP A 402 -9.00 6.47 17.11
C ASP A 402 -8.01 5.32 17.23
N LEU A 403 -7.43 5.16 18.42
CA LEU A 403 -6.34 4.23 18.69
C LEU A 403 -6.76 3.30 19.84
N VAL A 404 -6.91 2.02 19.55
CA VAL A 404 -7.29 1.01 20.54
C VAL A 404 -6.13 0.04 20.74
N PHE A 405 -5.75 -0.20 21.99
CA PHE A 405 -4.76 -1.23 22.35
C PHE A 405 -5.45 -2.50 22.81
N LEU A 406 -4.98 -3.64 22.32
CA LEU A 406 -5.38 -4.97 22.75
C LEU A 406 -4.13 -5.70 23.25
N ILE A 407 -4.03 -5.84 24.57
CA ILE A 407 -2.81 -6.26 25.26
C ILE A 407 -2.99 -7.68 25.80
N ASP A 408 -2.08 -8.55 25.43
CA ASP A 408 -2.01 -9.91 25.95
C ASP A 408 -1.61 -9.91 27.44
N TYR A 409 -2.36 -10.63 28.25
CA TYR A 409 -2.10 -10.85 29.68
C TYR A 409 -1.97 -12.33 30.03
N SER A 410 -1.77 -13.19 29.03
CA SER A 410 -1.61 -14.63 29.15
C SER A 410 -0.57 -15.06 30.20
N GLY A 411 -0.66 -16.32 30.60
CA GLY A 411 0.22 -16.90 31.61
C GLY A 411 1.66 -17.13 31.15
N SER A 412 1.96 -17.00 29.85
CA SER A 412 3.33 -17.05 29.30
C SER A 412 4.14 -15.81 29.62
N ILE A 413 3.47 -14.67 29.81
CA ILE A 413 4.11 -13.38 30.07
C ILE A 413 4.41 -13.26 31.57
N GLN A 414 5.67 -12.99 31.93
CA GLN A 414 6.02 -12.77 33.35
C GLN A 414 5.55 -11.39 33.83
N GLN A 415 5.32 -11.24 35.13
CA GLN A 415 4.84 -9.97 35.72
C GLN A 415 5.75 -8.75 35.40
N GLN A 416 7.05 -8.99 35.27
CA GLN A 416 8.03 -7.97 34.87
C GLN A 416 7.85 -7.57 33.39
N ASP A 417 7.73 -8.56 32.51
CA ASP A 417 7.49 -8.36 31.07
C ASP A 417 6.17 -7.66 30.79
N TYR A 418 5.11 -8.03 31.53
CA TYR A 418 3.83 -7.35 31.48
C TYR A 418 3.94 -5.87 31.90
N THR A 419 4.80 -5.56 32.87
CA THR A 419 5.10 -4.17 33.25
C THR A 419 5.79 -3.42 32.11
N ILE A 420 6.69 -4.07 31.36
CA ILE A 420 7.32 -3.49 30.17
C ILE A 420 6.27 -3.21 29.09
N MET A 421 5.32 -4.12 28.84
CA MET A 421 4.23 -3.90 27.88
C MET A 421 3.35 -2.70 28.26
N LYS A 422 3.01 -2.55 29.56
CA LYS A 422 2.27 -1.38 30.06
C LYS A 422 3.04 -0.09 29.85
N ASN A 423 4.34 -0.08 30.19
CA ASN A 423 5.22 1.08 29.98
C ASN A 423 5.30 1.46 28.50
N PHE A 424 5.57 0.48 27.64
CA PHE A 424 5.58 0.67 26.19
C PHE A 424 4.26 1.27 25.68
N THR A 425 3.12 0.74 26.13
CA THR A 425 1.80 1.28 25.76
C THR A 425 1.67 2.75 26.19
N THR A 426 2.04 3.07 27.44
CA THR A 426 2.01 4.46 27.94
C THR A 426 2.96 5.38 27.16
N GLU A 427 4.10 4.88 26.73
CA GLU A 427 5.05 5.63 25.91
C GLU A 427 4.54 5.90 24.50
N VAL A 428 3.87 4.93 23.87
CA VAL A 428 3.25 5.13 22.56
C VAL A 428 2.17 6.21 22.65
N ILE A 429 1.26 6.12 23.63
CA ILE A 429 0.20 7.14 23.78
C ILE A 429 0.75 8.54 24.13
N SER A 430 1.89 8.62 24.82
CA SER A 430 2.55 9.89 25.15
C SER A 430 3.06 10.64 23.92
N SER A 431 3.24 9.92 22.80
CA SER A 431 3.65 10.51 21.52
C SER A 431 2.49 11.21 20.79
N PHE A 432 1.27 11.14 21.34
CA PHE A 432 0.07 11.72 20.75
C PHE A 432 -0.59 12.75 21.67
N LYS A 433 -1.23 13.76 21.06
CA LYS A 433 -2.07 14.70 21.81
C LYS A 433 -3.46 14.10 22.03
N ILE A 434 -3.62 13.44 23.18
CA ILE A 434 -4.87 12.80 23.58
C ILE A 434 -5.92 13.86 23.91
N SER A 435 -7.05 13.84 23.19
CA SER A 435 -8.21 14.72 23.39
C SER A 435 -9.37 14.25 22.52
N ASP A 436 -10.58 14.72 22.82
CA ASP A 436 -11.80 14.36 22.08
C ASP A 436 -11.75 14.73 20.60
N ASP A 437 -10.99 15.79 20.26
CA ASP A 437 -10.87 16.32 18.90
C ASP A 437 -9.73 15.71 18.10
N LEU A 438 -8.64 15.31 18.76
CA LEU A 438 -7.43 14.79 18.13
C LEU A 438 -7.39 13.27 18.25
N VAL A 439 -6.58 12.72 19.16
CA VAL A 439 -6.43 11.28 19.33
C VAL A 439 -7.29 10.79 20.50
N ARG A 440 -8.18 9.84 20.23
CA ARG A 440 -8.93 9.11 21.25
C ARG A 440 -8.28 7.75 21.47
N VAL A 441 -8.19 7.32 22.73
CA VAL A 441 -7.54 6.06 23.09
C VAL A 441 -8.52 5.13 23.80
N GLY A 442 -8.52 3.87 23.39
CA GLY A 442 -9.17 2.78 24.10
C GLY A 442 -8.15 1.70 24.46
N CYS A 443 -8.45 0.88 25.45
CA CYS A 443 -7.59 -0.23 25.86
C CYS A 443 -8.46 -1.41 26.30
N ALA A 444 -8.04 -2.61 25.91
CA ALA A 444 -8.58 -3.87 26.35
C ALA A 444 -7.44 -4.87 26.56
N GLN A 445 -7.77 -5.93 27.27
CA GLN A 445 -6.87 -7.01 27.63
C GLN A 445 -7.43 -8.35 27.13
N PHE A 446 -6.56 -9.29 26.77
CA PHE A 446 -7.00 -10.65 26.43
C PHE A 446 -6.04 -11.74 26.91
N SER A 447 -6.60 -12.92 27.19
CA SER A 447 -5.87 -14.18 27.37
C SER A 447 -6.76 -15.33 26.88
N SER A 448 -7.16 -16.26 27.75
CA SER A 448 -8.31 -17.15 27.52
C SER A 448 -9.61 -16.37 27.39
N GLU A 449 -9.72 -15.25 28.10
CA GLU A 449 -10.90 -14.39 28.19
C GLU A 449 -10.58 -12.98 27.68
N PHE A 450 -11.61 -12.28 27.18
CA PHE A 450 -11.52 -10.87 26.83
C PHE A 450 -11.90 -10.02 28.04
N LYS A 451 -11.16 -8.93 28.27
CA LYS A 451 -11.40 -8.01 29.39
C LYS A 451 -11.36 -6.57 28.94
N ASP A 452 -12.48 -5.88 29.12
CA ASP A 452 -12.57 -4.44 28.91
C ASP A 452 -11.74 -3.66 29.94
N GLU A 453 -11.03 -2.61 29.51
CA GLU A 453 -10.37 -1.66 30.40
C GLU A 453 -10.95 -0.26 30.25
N PHE A 454 -10.94 0.30 29.03
CA PHE A 454 -11.68 1.52 28.73
C PHE A 454 -11.91 1.80 27.25
N TYR A 455 -13.06 2.40 26.92
CA TYR A 455 -13.45 2.77 25.55
C TYR A 455 -12.93 4.17 25.12
N LEU A 456 -13.03 4.47 23.82
CA LEU A 456 -12.54 5.71 23.19
C LEU A 456 -13.17 7.00 23.73
N ASN A 457 -14.32 6.92 24.40
CA ASN A 457 -15.05 8.07 24.97
C ASN A 457 -14.91 8.22 26.50
N GLN A 458 -14.07 7.42 27.15
CA GLN A 458 -13.97 7.44 28.62
C GLN A 458 -12.87 8.36 29.15
N TRP A 459 -11.68 8.33 28.54
CA TRP A 459 -10.54 9.14 28.97
C TRP A 459 -10.03 10.00 27.82
N ASN A 460 -10.01 11.32 28.04
CA ASN A 460 -9.61 12.30 27.03
C ASN A 460 -8.28 13.01 27.35
N THR A 461 -7.53 12.54 28.36
CA THR A 461 -6.19 13.06 28.69
C THR A 461 -5.17 11.95 28.80
N LEU A 462 -3.91 12.29 28.49
CA LEU A 462 -2.76 11.38 28.62
C LEU A 462 -2.59 10.88 30.06
N GLU A 463 -2.77 11.76 31.06
CA GLU A 463 -2.58 11.43 32.47
C GLU A 463 -3.58 10.36 32.93
N THR A 464 -4.87 10.55 32.65
CA THR A 464 -5.92 9.61 33.06
C THR A 464 -5.78 8.25 32.37
N ALA A 465 -5.51 8.26 31.06
CA ALA A 465 -5.33 7.02 30.29
C ALA A 465 -4.08 6.25 30.77
N SER A 466 -2.94 6.93 30.92
CA SER A 466 -1.69 6.30 31.37
C SER A 466 -1.82 5.75 32.79
N LYS A 467 -2.47 6.48 33.70
CA LYS A 467 -2.70 6.05 35.08
C LYS A 467 -3.58 4.82 35.16
N HIS A 468 -4.57 4.67 34.27
CA HIS A 468 -5.39 3.46 34.20
C HIS A 468 -4.60 2.28 33.65
N ILE A 469 -3.88 2.46 32.53
CA ILE A 469 -3.02 1.42 31.92
C ILE A 469 -2.04 0.88 32.96
N GLN A 470 -1.35 1.75 33.71
CA GLN A 470 -0.38 1.33 34.72
C GLN A 470 -0.99 0.48 35.86
N LYS A 471 -2.28 0.66 36.15
CA LYS A 471 -3.02 -0.09 37.17
C LYS A 471 -3.63 -1.40 36.67
N MET A 472 -3.56 -1.70 35.38
CA MET A 472 -4.07 -2.96 34.83
C MET A 472 -3.38 -4.16 35.50
N ILE A 473 -4.19 -5.17 35.78
CA ILE A 473 -3.81 -6.41 36.47
C ILE A 473 -3.79 -7.55 35.46
N GLN A 474 -2.70 -8.31 35.46
CA GLN A 474 -2.54 -9.55 34.71
C GLN A 474 -3.18 -10.71 35.47
N SER A 475 -4.10 -11.43 34.85
CA SER A 475 -4.78 -12.58 35.45
C SER A 475 -4.35 -13.94 34.87
N GLY A 476 -3.41 -13.96 33.91
CA GLY A 476 -2.95 -15.16 33.23
C GLY A 476 -4.02 -15.80 32.34
N GLY A 477 -3.75 -17.02 31.87
CA GLY A 477 -4.61 -17.78 30.95
C GLY A 477 -3.87 -18.24 29.71
N GLY A 478 -4.61 -18.78 28.75
CA GLY A 478 -4.14 -19.05 27.38
C GLY A 478 -4.10 -17.80 26.52
N THR A 479 -4.04 -17.98 25.20
CA THR A 479 -3.89 -16.90 24.22
C THR A 479 -4.93 -17.08 23.12
N ASN A 480 -6.13 -16.49 23.26
CA ASN A 480 -7.22 -16.58 22.28
C ASN A 480 -7.35 -15.25 21.52
N ILE A 481 -6.49 -15.05 20.52
CA ILE A 481 -6.47 -13.82 19.72
C ILE A 481 -7.74 -13.69 18.87
N GLY A 482 -8.24 -14.78 18.29
CA GLY A 482 -9.43 -14.77 17.43
C GLY A 482 -10.66 -14.23 18.14
N LYS A 483 -11.01 -14.79 19.30
CA LYS A 483 -12.08 -14.28 20.17
C LYS A 483 -11.84 -12.83 20.59
N ALA A 484 -10.60 -12.46 20.89
CA ALA A 484 -10.27 -11.10 21.30
C ALA A 484 -10.49 -10.09 20.16
N LEU A 485 -10.15 -10.45 18.92
CA LEU A 485 -10.40 -9.65 17.72
C LEU A 485 -11.90 -9.49 17.42
N ASP A 486 -12.72 -10.50 17.71
CA ASP A 486 -14.18 -10.37 17.59
C ASP A 486 -14.77 -9.44 18.65
N ALA A 487 -14.32 -9.54 19.90
CA ALA A 487 -14.80 -8.72 21.00
C ALA A 487 -14.37 -7.25 20.86
N ILE A 488 -13.11 -6.98 20.45
CA ILE A 488 -12.58 -5.62 20.32
C ILE A 488 -13.30 -4.79 19.25
N ARG A 489 -14.05 -5.44 18.35
CA ARG A 489 -14.87 -4.77 17.33
C ARG A 489 -15.81 -3.71 17.93
N GLU A 490 -16.32 -3.95 19.14
CA GLU A 490 -17.22 -3.03 19.84
C GLU A 490 -16.57 -1.67 20.13
N TYR A 491 -15.25 -1.62 20.34
CA TYR A 491 -14.52 -0.36 20.62
C TYR A 491 -14.58 0.60 19.44
N PHE A 492 -14.80 0.08 18.23
CA PHE A 492 -14.90 0.85 17.00
C PHE A 492 -16.35 1.22 16.64
N GLU A 493 -17.28 1.14 17.59
CA GLU A 493 -18.65 1.63 17.46
C GLU A 493 -18.81 3.07 17.95
N ALA A 494 -19.73 3.81 17.33
CA ALA A 494 -19.99 5.20 17.70
C ALA A 494 -20.47 5.35 19.16
N SER A 495 -21.22 4.37 19.66
CA SER A 495 -21.65 4.25 21.07
C SER A 495 -20.47 4.18 22.06
N ARG A 496 -19.31 3.67 21.61
CA ARG A 496 -18.07 3.54 22.38
C ARG A 496 -17.04 4.64 22.07
N GLY A 497 -17.43 5.66 21.31
CA GLY A 497 -16.60 6.84 21.05
C GLY A 497 -15.84 6.82 19.72
N SER A 498 -16.04 5.79 18.88
CA SER A 498 -15.43 5.76 17.55
C SER A 498 -16.01 6.82 16.63
N ARG A 499 -15.11 7.45 15.86
CA ARG A 499 -15.37 8.43 14.80
C ARG A 499 -15.23 7.80 13.41
N ARG A 500 -15.41 6.48 13.31
CA ARG A 500 -15.36 5.75 12.03
C ARG A 500 -16.34 6.33 11.00
N SER A 501 -17.54 6.71 11.42
CA SER A 501 -18.57 7.32 10.56
C SER A 501 -18.18 8.72 10.07
N GLU A 502 -17.27 9.42 10.76
CA GLU A 502 -16.70 10.70 10.35
C GLU A 502 -15.52 10.52 9.37
N GLY A 503 -15.14 9.28 9.05
CA GLY A 503 -13.98 8.97 8.21
C GLY A 503 -12.63 9.17 8.91
N ILE A 504 -12.62 9.21 10.24
CA ILE A 504 -11.39 9.23 11.04
C ILE A 504 -10.75 7.84 11.05
N SER A 505 -9.42 7.78 10.98
CA SER A 505 -8.67 6.53 10.97
C SER A 505 -8.93 5.71 12.23
N GLN A 506 -9.26 4.43 12.04
CA GLN A 506 -9.50 3.47 13.12
C GLN A 506 -8.31 2.52 13.21
N ASN A 507 -7.66 2.46 14.36
CA ASN A 507 -6.41 1.73 14.53
C ASN A 507 -6.49 0.79 15.73
N LEU A 508 -6.16 -0.48 15.53
CA LEU A 508 -6.01 -1.49 16.56
C LEU A 508 -4.53 -1.87 16.68
N VAL A 509 -3.95 -1.76 17.86
CA VAL A 509 -2.60 -2.26 18.16
C VAL A 509 -2.71 -3.49 19.06
N LEU A 510 -2.49 -4.66 18.48
CA LEU A 510 -2.39 -5.95 19.17
C LEU A 510 -0.94 -6.14 19.66
N ILE A 511 -0.76 -6.52 20.92
CA ILE A 511 0.56 -6.85 21.51
C ILE A 511 0.45 -8.24 22.15
N THR A 512 1.28 -9.20 21.73
CA THR A 512 1.25 -10.60 22.20
C THR A 512 2.65 -11.25 22.21
N ASP A 513 2.84 -12.25 23.05
CA ASP A 513 4.09 -13.05 23.16
C ASP A 513 3.95 -14.49 22.66
N GLY A 514 2.76 -14.88 22.20
CA GLY A 514 2.44 -16.27 21.89
C GLY A 514 1.55 -16.43 20.66
N GLU A 515 1.42 -17.68 20.23
CA GLU A 515 0.46 -18.06 19.19
C GLU A 515 -0.95 -18.13 19.75
N SER A 516 -1.93 -17.84 18.89
CA SER A 516 -3.33 -18.05 19.20
C SER A 516 -3.68 -19.53 19.34
N GLN A 517 -4.58 -19.82 20.26
CA GLN A 517 -5.16 -21.15 20.48
C GLN A 517 -6.50 -21.33 19.74
N ASP A 518 -6.95 -20.30 19.01
CA ASP A 518 -8.13 -20.26 18.17
C ASP A 518 -7.85 -19.59 16.81
N ASP A 519 -8.76 -19.77 15.85
CA ASP A 519 -8.61 -19.18 14.51
C ASP A 519 -8.69 -17.65 14.54
N VAL A 520 -7.73 -16.99 13.89
CA VAL A 520 -7.60 -15.53 13.90
C VAL A 520 -8.02 -14.87 12.59
N GLU A 521 -8.04 -15.61 11.48
CA GLU A 521 -8.11 -15.04 10.14
C GLU A 521 -9.47 -14.40 9.88
N ASP A 522 -10.54 -15.11 10.23
CA ASP A 522 -11.92 -14.64 10.04
C ASP A 522 -12.23 -13.43 10.92
N ALA A 523 -11.81 -13.44 12.18
CA ALA A 523 -11.98 -12.32 13.09
C ALA A 523 -11.21 -11.08 12.62
N ALA A 524 -9.98 -11.27 12.16
CA ALA A 524 -9.17 -10.19 11.58
C ALA A 524 -9.76 -9.63 10.28
N ASN A 525 -10.31 -10.49 9.41
CA ASN A 525 -11.00 -10.08 8.20
C ASN A 525 -12.22 -9.20 8.53
N ARG A 526 -13.04 -9.59 9.53
CA ARG A 526 -14.18 -8.78 9.97
C ARG A 526 -13.78 -7.37 10.44
N LEU A 527 -12.66 -7.23 11.15
CA LEU A 527 -12.15 -5.91 11.55
C LEU A 527 -11.67 -5.09 10.35
N ARG A 528 -10.88 -5.71 9.45
CA ARG A 528 -10.35 -5.03 8.27
C ARG A 528 -11.43 -4.61 7.28
N ASP A 529 -12.48 -5.40 7.13
CA ASP A 529 -13.64 -5.08 6.28
C ASP A 529 -14.43 -3.87 6.82
N LEU A 530 -14.34 -3.60 8.12
CA LEU A 530 -14.85 -2.36 8.73
C LEU A 530 -13.90 -1.16 8.52
N GLY A 531 -12.78 -1.34 7.82
CA GLY A 531 -11.77 -0.29 7.60
C GLY A 531 -10.89 -0.03 8.81
N ILE A 532 -10.83 -0.97 9.77
CA ILE A 532 -9.94 -0.91 10.93
C ILE A 532 -8.54 -1.37 10.50
N GLU A 533 -7.53 -0.56 10.78
CA GLU A 533 -6.13 -0.91 10.55
C GLU A 533 -5.60 -1.66 11.76
N VAL A 534 -5.24 -2.93 11.58
CA VAL A 534 -4.70 -3.76 12.64
C VAL A 534 -3.18 -3.81 12.53
N PHE A 535 -2.52 -3.47 13.63
CA PHE A 535 -1.08 -3.59 13.86
C PHE A 535 -0.86 -4.71 14.84
N ALA A 536 0.14 -5.55 14.58
CA ALA A 536 0.52 -6.63 15.48
C ALA A 536 1.96 -6.43 15.92
N ILE A 537 2.16 -6.51 17.23
CA ILE A 537 3.45 -6.49 17.89
C ILE A 537 3.63 -7.86 18.53
N GLY A 538 4.46 -8.69 17.92
CA GLY A 538 4.82 -10.00 18.42
C GLY A 538 6.15 -9.96 19.17
N ILE A 539 6.20 -10.57 20.35
CA ILE A 539 7.37 -10.55 21.23
C ILE A 539 7.87 -11.98 21.45
N GLY A 540 9.16 -12.21 21.27
CA GLY A 540 9.74 -13.54 21.44
C GLY A 540 9.45 -14.46 20.26
N ASN A 541 9.15 -15.72 20.54
CA ASN A 541 8.97 -16.76 19.53
C ASN A 541 7.51 -16.85 19.04
N VAL A 542 7.03 -15.75 18.46
CA VAL A 542 5.72 -15.69 17.81
C VAL A 542 5.79 -16.25 16.39
N HIS A 543 4.67 -16.79 15.88
CA HIS A 543 4.59 -17.18 14.48
C HIS A 543 4.15 -16.00 13.60
N ASP A 544 5.10 -15.46 12.83
CA ASP A 544 4.89 -14.33 11.90
C ASP A 544 3.69 -14.54 10.95
N LEU A 545 3.36 -15.79 10.62
CA LEU A 545 2.24 -16.13 9.73
C LEU A 545 0.89 -15.73 10.31
N GLU A 546 0.67 -16.04 11.59
CA GLU A 546 -0.59 -15.75 12.29
C GLU A 546 -0.77 -14.23 12.44
N LEU A 547 0.27 -13.53 12.90
CA LEU A 547 0.23 -12.08 13.04
C LEU A 547 0.11 -11.37 11.68
N LEU A 548 0.61 -11.98 10.61
CA LEU A 548 0.38 -11.48 9.25
C LEU A 548 -1.05 -11.71 8.79
N GLN A 549 -1.68 -12.85 9.12
CA GLN A 549 -3.11 -13.07 8.90
C GLN A 549 -3.97 -12.04 9.65
N ILE A 550 -3.48 -11.50 10.78
CA ILE A 550 -4.16 -10.47 11.58
C ILE A 550 -3.95 -9.06 11.03
N THR A 551 -2.77 -8.73 10.53
CA THR A 551 -2.45 -7.40 9.99
C THR A 551 -2.82 -7.24 8.51
N GLY A 552 -2.86 -8.35 7.76
CA GLY A 552 -3.12 -8.43 6.33
C GLY A 552 -1.95 -7.98 5.44
N THR A 553 -0.93 -7.33 6.02
CA THR A 553 0.19 -6.71 5.30
C THR A 553 1.43 -6.68 6.18
N PRO A 554 2.63 -7.03 5.67
CA PRO A 554 3.85 -7.11 6.48
C PRO A 554 4.30 -5.76 7.04
N GLU A 555 3.88 -4.63 6.46
CA GLU A 555 4.25 -3.28 6.92
C GLU A 555 3.63 -2.89 8.27
N ARG A 556 2.64 -3.64 8.75
CA ARG A 556 1.96 -3.43 10.04
C ARG A 556 2.29 -4.50 11.09
N LEU A 557 3.18 -5.43 10.73
CA LEU A 557 3.68 -6.46 11.61
C LEU A 557 5.05 -6.04 12.16
N PHE A 558 5.17 -6.02 13.47
CA PHE A 558 6.43 -5.76 14.17
C PHE A 558 6.74 -6.93 15.07
N THR A 559 7.91 -7.53 14.89
CA THR A 559 8.39 -8.58 15.79
C THR A 559 9.68 -8.16 16.47
N VAL A 560 9.80 -8.51 17.74
CA VAL A 560 10.98 -8.25 18.58
C VAL A 560 11.38 -9.51 19.31
N GLN A 561 12.68 -9.70 19.53
CA GLN A 561 13.18 -10.94 20.15
C GLN A 561 12.84 -11.06 21.64
N ASN A 562 12.62 -9.93 22.33
CA ASN A 562 12.32 -9.88 23.76
C ASN A 562 11.61 -8.57 24.13
N PHE A 563 11.03 -8.52 25.34
CA PHE A 563 10.28 -7.37 25.83
C PHE A 563 11.14 -6.09 25.95
N GLY A 564 12.41 -6.20 26.31
CA GLY A 564 13.33 -5.05 26.37
C GLY A 564 13.56 -4.37 25.02
N SER A 565 13.32 -5.09 23.91
CA SER A 565 13.45 -4.55 22.56
C SER A 565 12.22 -3.76 22.09
N LEU A 566 11.15 -3.66 22.91
CA LEU A 566 9.96 -2.89 22.58
C LEU A 566 10.26 -1.39 22.38
N GLU A 567 11.27 -0.85 23.05
CA GLU A 567 11.70 0.54 22.84
C GLU A 567 12.13 0.81 21.38
N ASN A 568 12.68 -0.20 20.70
CA ASN A 568 13.16 -0.10 19.32
C ASN A 568 12.03 -0.03 18.29
N ILE A 569 10.81 -0.48 18.64
CA ILE A 569 9.65 -0.44 17.74
C ILE A 569 8.75 0.77 17.97
N LYS A 570 8.94 1.50 19.09
CA LYS A 570 8.19 2.73 19.40
C LYS A 570 8.16 3.69 18.22
N LYS A 571 9.34 4.01 17.66
CA LYS A 571 9.46 4.90 16.50
C LYS A 571 8.71 4.36 15.28
N LYS A 572 8.72 3.04 15.05
CA LYS A 572 8.05 2.42 13.90
C LYS A 572 6.52 2.53 14.00
N VAL A 573 5.96 2.22 15.17
CA VAL A 573 4.51 2.27 15.45
C VAL A 573 4.00 3.71 15.39
N VAL A 574 4.67 4.64 16.08
CA VAL A 574 4.29 6.07 16.09
C VAL A 574 4.35 6.67 14.68
N THR A 575 5.40 6.38 13.92
CA THR A 575 5.59 6.99 12.60
C THR A 575 4.58 6.49 11.56
N TYR A 576 4.14 5.24 11.64
CA TYR A 576 3.09 4.76 10.73
C TYR A 576 1.78 5.56 10.94
N HIS A 577 1.34 5.72 12.19
CA HIS A 577 0.12 6.50 12.50
C HIS A 577 0.26 7.97 12.11
N ALA A 578 1.48 8.51 12.20
CA ALA A 578 1.76 9.89 11.86
C ALA A 578 1.61 10.21 10.37
N ASN A 579 2.09 9.31 9.52
CA ASN A 579 2.17 9.52 8.07
C ASN A 579 0.81 9.47 7.35
N ARG A 580 -0.20 8.79 7.92
CA ARG A 580 -1.51 8.61 7.25
C ARG A 580 -2.50 9.75 7.49
N SER A 581 -2.42 10.41 8.64
CA SER A 581 -3.28 11.56 8.98
C SER A 581 -3.09 12.74 8.03
N CYS A 582 -1.95 12.82 7.31
CA CYS A 582 -1.69 13.82 6.29
C CYS A 582 -2.38 13.54 4.93
N CYS A 583 -2.94 12.34 4.69
CA CYS A 583 -3.47 11.96 3.37
C CYS A 583 -5.01 11.89 3.27
N VAL A 584 -5.77 12.14 4.35
CA VAL A 584 -7.24 11.98 4.32
C VAL A 584 -7.95 13.32 4.15
N ARG A 585 -8.06 13.79 2.90
CA ARG A 585 -9.18 14.66 2.44
C ARG A 585 -9.24 14.79 0.92
N SER A 586 -9.76 13.76 0.24
CA SER A 586 -10.28 13.89 -1.15
C SER A 586 -11.11 12.66 -1.56
N GLY A 587 -12.12 12.29 -0.78
CA GLY A 587 -13.11 11.28 -1.20
C GLY A 587 -14.29 11.93 -1.91
N ARG A 588 -14.25 12.08 -3.24
CA ARG A 588 -15.49 12.28 -4.04
C ARG A 588 -15.85 10.96 -4.71
N ARG A 589 -17.06 10.44 -4.47
CA ARG A 589 -17.62 9.30 -5.20
C ARG A 589 -17.92 9.74 -6.63
N ALA A 590 -17.28 9.11 -7.61
CA ALA A 590 -17.61 9.27 -9.02
C ALA A 590 -18.54 8.14 -9.46
N VAL A 591 -19.79 8.47 -9.78
CA VAL A 591 -20.69 7.57 -10.53
C VAL A 591 -20.45 7.84 -12.01
N MET A 592 -19.84 6.87 -12.73
CA MET A 592 -19.68 6.96 -14.18
C MET A 592 -20.95 6.43 -14.87
N LEU A 593 -21.77 7.33 -15.42
CA LEU A 593 -22.78 6.99 -16.42
C LEU A 593 -22.23 7.33 -17.81
N ASN A 594 -22.13 6.33 -18.68
CA ASN A 594 -21.65 6.49 -20.04
C ASN A 594 -22.81 7.01 -20.92
N ARG A 595 -22.62 8.16 -21.59
CA ARG A 595 -23.55 8.64 -22.64
C ARG A 595 -22.82 8.62 -23.98
N LYS A 596 -23.33 7.84 -24.93
CA LYS A 596 -23.53 8.27 -26.33
C LYS A 596 -24.26 7.20 -27.16
N SER A 597 -25.58 7.28 -27.16
CA SER A 597 -26.42 7.32 -28.37
C SER A 597 -27.89 7.46 -27.95
N ALA A 598 -28.58 8.46 -28.53
CA ALA A 598 -30.03 8.66 -28.57
C ALA A 598 -30.85 8.51 -27.26
N PHE A 599 -31.52 9.59 -26.90
CA PHE A 599 -32.60 9.62 -25.90
C PHE A 599 -33.77 8.73 -26.38
N SER A 600 -34.01 7.58 -25.73
CA SER A 600 -35.30 6.88 -25.79
C SER A 600 -36.02 7.01 -24.45
N LYS A 601 -37.36 6.99 -24.47
CA LYS A 601 -38.27 7.24 -23.35
C LYS A 601 -38.25 6.19 -22.22
N GLU A 602 -37.41 5.16 -22.29
CA GLU A 602 -37.46 4.00 -21.37
C GLU A 602 -36.55 4.12 -20.13
N LEU A 603 -35.74 5.17 -19.99
CA LEU A 603 -34.87 5.37 -18.83
C LEU A 603 -35.52 6.13 -17.66
N GLN A 604 -36.83 6.36 -17.70
CA GLN A 604 -37.56 7.10 -16.66
C GLN A 604 -37.98 6.21 -15.48
N GLU A 605 -37.94 4.88 -15.61
CA GLU A 605 -38.33 3.95 -14.53
C GLU A 605 -37.16 3.48 -13.65
N SER A 606 -35.89 3.68 -14.04
CA SER A 606 -34.72 3.26 -13.26
C SER A 606 -34.22 4.30 -12.24
N TYR A 607 -34.78 5.51 -12.24
CA TYR A 607 -34.38 6.62 -11.35
C TYR A 607 -35.16 6.67 -10.02
N SER A 608 -35.99 5.68 -9.72
CA SER A 608 -36.77 5.58 -8.47
C SER A 608 -36.00 5.02 -7.26
N PHE A 609 -34.75 4.56 -7.44
CA PHE A 609 -33.95 3.90 -6.39
C PHE A 609 -32.75 4.72 -5.85
N LEU A 610 -32.62 5.99 -6.22
CA LEU A 610 -31.60 6.89 -5.62
C LEU A 610 -32.21 7.69 -4.46
N PRO A 611 -31.51 7.84 -3.32
CA PRO A 611 -31.99 8.65 -2.20
C PRO A 611 -32.12 10.12 -2.62
N LYS A 612 -33.22 10.76 -2.18
CA LYS A 612 -33.51 12.19 -2.42
C LYS A 612 -32.41 13.06 -1.80
N VAL A 613 -31.69 13.80 -2.64
CA VAL A 613 -30.77 14.87 -2.21
C VAL A 613 -31.61 16.09 -1.80
N PRO A 614 -31.34 16.75 -0.65
CA PRO A 614 -32.03 17.97 -0.24
C PRO A 614 -31.86 19.11 -1.27
N ALA A 615 -32.87 19.98 -1.38
CA ALA A 615 -33.03 21.01 -2.41
C ALA A 615 -32.02 22.18 -2.38
N ASN A 616 -30.86 22.01 -1.75
CA ASN A 616 -29.87 23.05 -1.50
C ASN A 616 -28.72 23.01 -2.53
N GLU A 617 -28.69 22.01 -3.43
CA GLU A 617 -27.66 21.85 -4.44
C GLU A 617 -28.19 22.22 -5.83
N TYR A 618 -27.71 23.32 -6.39
CA TYR A 618 -28.02 23.75 -7.76
C TYR A 618 -27.25 22.89 -8.77
N ALA A 619 -27.96 22.30 -9.74
CA ALA A 619 -27.37 21.69 -10.92
C ALA A 619 -27.46 22.65 -12.12
N ALA A 620 -26.33 23.04 -12.72
CA ALA A 620 -26.27 23.81 -13.97
C ALA A 620 -25.80 22.92 -15.13
N PHE A 621 -26.52 22.96 -16.27
CA PHE A 621 -26.15 22.29 -17.53
C PHE A 621 -25.53 23.30 -18.51
N CYS A 622 -24.50 22.90 -19.25
CA CYS A 622 -23.93 23.68 -20.37
C CYS A 622 -23.67 22.79 -21.59
N THR A 623 -23.98 23.29 -22.79
CA THR A 623 -23.54 22.73 -24.09
C THR A 623 -22.92 23.84 -24.95
N ASN A 624 -21.84 23.50 -25.66
CA ASN A 624 -21.14 24.26 -26.71
C ASN A 624 -21.19 25.81 -26.64
N CYS A 625 -20.36 26.37 -25.76
CA CYS A 625 -19.85 27.75 -25.85
C CYS A 625 -20.89 28.88 -26.05
N LYS A 626 -22.04 28.82 -25.37
CA LYS A 626 -22.86 29.98 -24.97
C LYS A 626 -23.60 29.65 -23.66
N CYS A 627 -23.43 30.44 -22.61
CA CYS A 627 -24.31 30.40 -21.45
C CYS A 627 -25.57 31.21 -21.76
N LEU A 628 -26.70 30.54 -21.98
CA LEU A 628 -28.01 31.17 -21.94
C LEU A 628 -28.49 31.18 -20.48
N PHE A 629 -28.60 32.36 -19.88
CA PHE A 629 -29.43 32.53 -18.68
C PHE A 629 -30.89 32.56 -19.13
N SER A 630 -31.64 31.49 -18.86
CA SER A 630 -33.10 31.54 -18.87
C SER A 630 -33.57 31.78 -17.43
N VAL A 631 -33.84 33.05 -17.10
CA VAL A 631 -34.62 33.38 -15.92
C VAL A 631 -36.05 32.90 -16.19
N ALA A 632 -36.53 31.92 -15.43
CA ALA A 632 -37.97 31.71 -15.32
C ALA A 632 -38.55 32.88 -14.51
N HIS A 633 -38.85 33.99 -15.17
CA HIS A 633 -39.75 35.00 -14.62
C HIS A 633 -41.14 34.38 -14.53
N ARG A 634 -41.68 34.27 -13.31
CA ARG A 634 -43.13 34.41 -13.15
C ARG A 634 -43.49 35.85 -13.56
N PRO A 635 -44.53 36.07 -14.37
CA PRO A 635 -44.96 37.41 -14.70
C PRO A 635 -45.61 38.06 -13.49
N ASP A 636 -45.01 39.12 -12.95
CA ASP A 636 -45.75 40.12 -12.20
C ASP A 636 -46.26 41.16 -13.19
N THR A 637 -47.54 41.03 -13.53
CA THR A 637 -48.34 42.12 -14.09
C THR A 637 -49.66 42.17 -13.31
N GLN A 638 -49.69 43.00 -12.28
CA GLN A 638 -50.52 44.22 -12.21
C GLN A 638 -50.95 44.54 -10.79
N SER A 639 -50.54 45.72 -10.36
CA SER A 639 -51.25 46.56 -9.41
C SER A 639 -52.75 46.62 -9.73
N ARG A 640 -53.60 46.41 -8.72
CA ARG A 640 -54.77 47.27 -8.47
C ARG A 640 -55.29 47.07 -7.05
N HIS A 641 -55.04 48.10 -6.25
CA HIS A 641 -55.97 48.74 -5.32
C HIS A 641 -57.42 48.17 -5.24
N THR A 642 -57.89 48.03 -3.98
CA THR A 642 -59.22 48.42 -3.44
C THR A 642 -60.44 48.24 -4.36
N LYS A 643 -61.56 47.59 -4.00
CA LYS A 643 -62.34 47.58 -2.74
C LYS A 643 -63.61 46.69 -2.99
N PRO A 644 -64.56 46.54 -2.05
CA PRO A 644 -64.73 45.46 -1.07
C PRO A 644 -65.92 44.50 -1.36
N ASN A 645 -65.93 43.34 -0.69
CA ASN A 645 -67.03 42.82 0.17
C ASN A 645 -66.72 41.39 0.59
#